data_AF-A0A1V4M3J1-F1
#
_entry.id   AF-A0A1V4M3J1-F1
#
_cell.length_a   1.000
_cell.length_b   1.000
_cell.length_c   1.000
_cell.angle_alpha   90.00
_cell.angle_beta   90.00
_cell.angle_gamma   90.00
#
_symmetry.space_group_name_H-M   'P 1'
#
loop_
_entity.id
_entity.type
_entity.pdbx_description
1 polymer ?
#
loop_
_entity_poly.entity_id
_entity_poly.type
_entity_poly.pdbx_seq_one_letter_code
_entity_poly.pdbx_strand_id
1 'polypeptide(L)'
;MKRTMSLLLILVLLLGTLPVYGAGYGETLFDLGLVKGDGTGNLNESSPITRAEMMVVLSRMYGVENQAMNFSQPTTFTDVSASDWYAPYVAYAEANEWTYGIGGGKFGPMDPVNEQMAAAFMLRALGYTGAWEGAVEDARALGIDTNASSPILRGQVFELMYDAINTKNTQGVLLGVALGVLSEDAPVEDFKVQSVTADNLIEVTVNFNQTLDEETATDTDNYTLKEGANVIDILLAEVDEPGKTVTLTLNGAVPQQTSASLRIEDVMSRGEDILPDTTKYFTIMDTTVPEATQLEAVGKRTLRVHFSEPMNTLDLVKSNFSVNDGSLLINKVHLGLTDDFVDLELYNPLETGTYTVTADPGIRDYAGFSTQESTLSSYVTKDTTPPTIVDFKEASTTEVTLVWSEDLAPDTISVSPTSPGIYHTNTNYYPSTVTLEGNEMTLTFDSSRGLPDSTVYVYVKAGEVEDLWENENTDQVKRVDLPSDTTAPEVEELKIISATSAELYFTEDVDLDDLELRLYDSSDKNISSKMNFTPSSGDLDMEDPIAITFTEPIEGTFELVIEGVRDKNLPLATEMETTTLSFTMTDQTPPDFGDFEAVIHRAGETDQVLLVRFNEAMATSGSYSISNLSNYIIKSGALTDRGSGYSPSTASFELSQLDSDLTTNVSSGGDTLEIFIPSVSEDSVHGLDLSPSLGTLEVGRLADAAGNTTTQYSYTMNIDAPGEVAITEVKAVGPNTVEVFFDDDFTDFESEDLRFYVDSAATATTGVNYEISTEGSKATYTLEDAMAYDAVDLMYRVVGTDSVNAYGETLSLMGTPSNALVEDAIDPAFILYDLDEDGDEDDPGILLTTLNTFDDEFPGTNATVIALHFTETINAASLSIYSFEVEGGDYEVLAISSSWDSLEKNNVSTYFLVVENPGDDDLDGLTLTQEVPLRDLEGNEMRDQEGIITYTTIM
;
A
#
# COMPACT_ATOMS: atom_id res chain seq x y z
N MET A 1 -45.33 23.02 2.93
CA MET A 1 -44.07 22.28 2.72
C MET A 1 -42.93 23.30 2.63
N LYS A 2 -41.78 23.07 3.29
CA LYS A 2 -40.63 23.99 3.50
C LYS A 2 -40.50 24.75 4.84
N ARG A 3 -41.25 24.41 5.90
CA ARG A 3 -40.95 24.91 7.27
C ARG A 3 -40.97 23.86 8.39
N THR A 4 -41.24 22.60 8.06
CA THR A 4 -41.18 21.47 9.01
C THR A 4 -39.97 20.56 8.78
N MET A 5 -39.15 20.80 7.75
CA MET A 5 -37.98 19.99 7.44
C MET A 5 -36.68 20.53 8.07
N SER A 6 -36.60 21.84 8.36
CA SER A 6 -35.44 22.39 9.10
C SER A 6 -35.47 22.07 10.60
N LEU A 7 -36.61 21.72 11.19
CA LEU A 7 -36.65 21.35 12.61
C LEU A 7 -36.28 19.88 12.87
N LEU A 8 -36.35 19.02 11.85
CA LEU A 8 -35.82 17.66 11.94
C LEU A 8 -34.30 17.64 11.71
N LEU A 9 -33.79 18.46 10.79
CA LEU A 9 -32.34 18.56 10.53
C LEU A 9 -31.58 19.26 11.67
N ILE A 10 -32.21 20.20 12.39
CA ILE A 10 -31.59 20.90 13.53
C ILE A 10 -31.63 20.04 14.81
N LEU A 11 -32.49 19.02 14.91
CA LEU A 11 -32.44 18.07 16.03
C LEU A 11 -31.36 16.99 15.82
N VAL A 12 -31.07 16.63 14.56
CA VAL A 12 -29.97 15.69 14.21
C VAL A 12 -28.59 16.35 14.33
N LEU A 13 -28.48 17.67 14.11
CA LEU A 13 -27.24 18.44 14.33
C LEU A 13 -27.00 18.88 15.78
N LEU A 14 -27.97 18.72 16.69
CA LEU A 14 -27.79 19.07 18.12
C LEU A 14 -27.46 17.88 19.03
N LEU A 15 -27.47 16.65 18.51
CA LEU A 15 -27.10 15.43 19.26
C LEU A 15 -25.68 14.94 18.92
N GLY A 16 -25.01 15.54 17.95
CA GLY A 16 -23.67 15.14 17.48
C GLY A 16 -22.48 15.78 18.19
N THR A 17 -22.68 16.55 19.27
CA THR A 17 -21.59 17.04 20.14
C THR A 17 -22.09 17.21 21.57
N LEU A 18 -22.21 16.10 22.31
CA LEU A 18 -21.95 16.19 23.73
C LEU A 18 -20.42 16.13 23.88
N PRO A 19 -19.76 17.18 24.40
CA PRO A 19 -18.45 17.00 24.99
C PRO A 19 -18.66 15.99 26.12
N VAL A 20 -18.13 14.78 26.00
CA VAL A 20 -18.01 13.88 27.17
C VAL A 20 -16.86 14.41 28.02
N TYR A 21 -17.09 15.57 28.64
CA TYR A 21 -16.40 15.98 29.85
C TYR A 21 -17.25 15.47 31.02
N GLY A 22 -16.96 14.27 31.50
CA GLY A 22 -17.26 13.85 32.88
C GLY A 22 -18.66 13.32 33.23
N ALA A 23 -19.33 12.55 32.37
CA ALA A 23 -20.50 11.74 32.77
C ALA A 23 -20.05 10.28 33.00
N GLY A 24 -20.36 9.70 34.16
CA GLY A 24 -19.98 8.31 34.49
C GLY A 24 -20.79 7.27 33.70
N TYR A 25 -20.25 6.05 33.51
CA TYR A 25 -20.90 4.97 32.74
C TYR A 25 -22.37 4.72 33.14
N GLY A 26 -22.65 4.81 34.44
CA GLY A 26 -24.01 4.66 34.98
C GLY A 26 -25.00 5.70 34.46
N GLU A 27 -24.60 6.96 34.31
CA GLU A 27 -25.45 8.04 33.80
C GLU A 27 -25.78 7.80 32.32
N THR A 28 -24.78 7.45 31.52
CA THR A 28 -24.96 7.11 30.11
C THR A 28 -25.95 5.95 29.94
N LEU A 29 -25.77 4.86 30.68
CA LEU A 29 -26.68 3.72 30.63
C LEU A 29 -28.09 4.04 31.15
N PHE A 30 -28.21 5.00 32.07
CA PHE A 30 -29.50 5.47 32.57
C PHE A 30 -30.26 6.22 31.48
N ASP A 31 -29.57 7.09 30.73
CA ASP A 31 -30.13 7.82 29.60
C ASP A 31 -30.52 6.89 28.43
N LEU A 32 -29.74 5.83 28.21
CA LEU A 32 -30.07 4.75 27.26
C LEU A 32 -31.21 3.84 27.75
N GLY A 33 -31.66 3.98 29.00
CA GLY A 33 -32.75 3.20 29.59
C GLY A 33 -32.38 1.77 30.00
N LEU A 34 -31.09 1.42 29.98
CA LEU A 34 -30.57 0.11 30.37
C LEU A 34 -30.43 -0.03 31.89
N VAL A 35 -30.23 1.08 32.60
CA VAL A 35 -30.27 1.11 34.08
C VAL A 35 -31.33 2.10 34.58
N LYS A 36 -31.90 1.82 35.76
CA LYS A 36 -33.03 2.60 36.32
C LYS A 36 -32.83 3.05 37.77
N GLY A 37 -31.73 2.64 38.40
CA GLY A 37 -31.46 2.90 39.81
C GLY A 37 -32.51 2.32 40.77
N ASP A 38 -32.65 2.94 41.94
CA ASP A 38 -33.62 2.56 42.98
C ASP A 38 -35.05 3.11 42.78
N GLY A 39 -35.34 3.67 41.59
CA GLY A 39 -36.61 4.32 41.28
C GLY A 39 -36.72 5.79 41.72
N THR A 40 -35.71 6.33 42.41
CA THR A 40 -35.58 7.77 42.70
C THR A 40 -34.55 8.49 41.83
N GLY A 41 -33.89 7.75 40.92
CA GLY A 41 -32.82 8.24 40.06
C GLY A 41 -31.41 8.00 40.63
N ASN A 42 -31.28 7.40 41.82
CA ASN A 42 -29.98 7.04 42.39
C ASN A 42 -29.55 5.65 41.90
N LEU A 43 -28.39 5.59 41.24
CA LEU A 43 -27.82 4.37 40.66
C LEU A 43 -27.12 3.48 41.69
N ASN A 44 -26.74 4.03 42.85
CA ASN A 44 -26.08 3.34 43.96
C ASN A 44 -24.77 2.64 43.56
N GLU A 45 -23.96 3.27 42.70
CA GLU A 45 -22.75 2.69 42.07
C GLU A 45 -21.74 2.07 43.04
N SER A 46 -21.59 2.63 44.25
CA SER A 46 -20.65 2.12 45.27
C SER A 46 -21.18 0.94 46.09
N SER A 47 -22.36 0.40 45.78
CA SER A 47 -22.94 -0.76 46.47
C SER A 47 -22.78 -2.04 45.65
N PRO A 48 -22.55 -3.21 46.27
CA PRO A 48 -22.57 -4.49 45.56
C PRO A 48 -23.90 -4.76 44.88
N ILE A 49 -23.87 -5.44 43.74
CA ILE A 49 -25.08 -5.92 43.06
C ILE A 49 -25.48 -7.31 43.58
N THR A 50 -26.78 -7.56 43.74
CA THR A 50 -27.29 -8.88 44.13
C THR A 50 -27.57 -9.77 42.91
N ARG A 51 -27.56 -11.10 43.08
CA ARG A 51 -27.91 -12.05 42.01
C ARG A 51 -29.31 -11.80 41.43
N ALA A 52 -30.28 -11.41 42.24
CA ALA A 52 -31.62 -11.05 41.77
C ALA A 52 -31.60 -9.82 40.85
N GLU A 53 -30.85 -8.78 41.22
CA GLU A 53 -30.70 -7.56 40.42
C GLU A 53 -29.93 -7.84 39.13
N MET A 54 -28.95 -8.72 39.16
CA MET A 54 -28.20 -9.14 37.97
C MET A 54 -29.09 -9.83 36.92
N MET A 55 -30.11 -10.59 37.32
CA MET A 55 -31.08 -11.17 36.36
C MET A 55 -31.91 -10.10 35.66
N VAL A 56 -32.17 -8.98 36.32
CA VAL A 56 -32.85 -7.84 35.70
C VAL A 56 -31.93 -7.18 34.69
N VAL A 57 -30.68 -6.93 35.06
CA VAL A 57 -29.64 -6.40 34.15
C VAL A 57 -29.52 -7.28 32.91
N LEU A 58 -29.35 -8.58 33.10
CA LEU A 58 -29.22 -9.54 31.99
C LEU A 58 -30.46 -9.52 31.09
N SER A 59 -31.67 -9.48 31.65
CA SER A 59 -32.89 -9.40 30.84
C SER A 59 -32.96 -8.16 29.94
N ARG A 60 -32.34 -7.05 30.36
CA ARG A 60 -32.22 -5.83 29.53
C ARG A 60 -31.14 -5.95 28.48
N MET A 61 -30.00 -6.55 28.83
CA MET A 61 -28.91 -6.83 27.89
C MET A 61 -29.30 -7.85 26.81
N TYR A 62 -30.34 -8.65 27.05
CA TYR A 62 -30.99 -9.50 26.03
C TYR A 62 -32.16 -8.82 25.30
N GLY A 63 -32.57 -7.61 25.69
CA GLY A 63 -33.72 -6.91 25.11
C GLY A 63 -35.09 -7.52 25.47
N VAL A 64 -35.17 -8.35 26.51
CA VAL A 64 -36.37 -9.14 26.88
C VAL A 64 -36.95 -8.80 28.26
N GLU A 65 -36.59 -7.66 28.87
CA GLU A 65 -37.08 -7.26 30.20
C GLU A 65 -38.61 -7.37 30.33
N ASN A 66 -39.36 -6.94 29.31
CA ASN A 66 -40.83 -7.03 29.32
C ASN A 66 -41.34 -8.49 29.33
N GLN A 67 -40.64 -9.42 28.69
CA GLN A 67 -41.00 -10.83 28.68
C GLN A 67 -40.68 -11.47 30.02
N ALA A 68 -39.49 -11.17 30.57
CA ALA A 68 -39.06 -11.63 31.88
C ALA A 68 -39.98 -11.12 33.00
N MET A 69 -40.34 -9.83 32.99
CA MET A 69 -41.23 -9.22 33.99
C MET A 69 -42.64 -9.82 33.99
N ASN A 70 -43.12 -10.29 32.84
CA ASN A 70 -44.46 -10.88 32.67
C ASN A 70 -44.45 -12.42 32.62
N PHE A 71 -43.32 -13.06 32.96
CA PHE A 71 -43.20 -14.49 32.93
C PHE A 71 -44.10 -15.14 33.99
N SER A 72 -44.96 -16.06 33.55
CA SER A 72 -46.07 -16.58 34.37
C SER A 72 -45.78 -17.91 35.06
N GLN A 73 -44.75 -18.64 34.62
CA GLN A 73 -44.36 -19.90 35.25
C GLN A 73 -43.55 -19.59 36.52
N PRO A 74 -43.86 -20.23 37.66
CA PRO A 74 -43.05 -20.08 38.87
C PRO A 74 -41.71 -20.81 38.71
N THR A 75 -40.67 -20.27 39.36
CA THR A 75 -39.37 -20.94 39.46
C THR A 75 -39.43 -22.18 40.35
N THR A 76 -38.50 -23.12 40.15
CA THR A 76 -38.34 -24.28 41.04
C THR A 76 -37.52 -23.97 42.30
N PHE A 77 -36.87 -22.81 42.37
CA PHE A 77 -36.06 -22.41 43.52
C PHE A 77 -36.91 -22.11 44.76
N THR A 78 -36.60 -22.80 45.86
CA THR A 78 -37.40 -22.79 47.10
C THR A 78 -37.24 -21.52 47.94
N ASP A 79 -36.21 -20.74 47.67
CA ASP A 79 -35.87 -19.48 48.34
C ASP A 79 -36.33 -18.23 47.57
N VAL A 80 -37.11 -18.41 46.50
CA VAL A 80 -37.74 -17.33 45.74
C VAL A 80 -39.26 -17.41 45.92
N SER A 81 -39.86 -16.44 46.60
CA SER A 81 -41.31 -16.39 46.78
C SER A 81 -41.97 -15.83 45.52
N ALA A 82 -43.13 -16.38 45.14
CA ALA A 82 -43.92 -15.84 44.02
C ALA A 82 -44.38 -14.38 44.21
N SER A 83 -44.29 -13.85 45.44
CA SER A 83 -44.56 -12.44 45.76
C SER A 83 -43.36 -11.51 45.61
N ASP A 84 -42.15 -12.06 45.39
CA ASP A 84 -40.94 -11.26 45.28
C ASP A 84 -40.90 -10.56 43.92
N TRP A 85 -40.46 -9.30 43.92
CA TRP A 85 -40.48 -8.46 42.72
C TRP A 85 -39.58 -9.00 41.60
N TYR A 86 -38.52 -9.75 41.95
CA TYR A 86 -37.58 -10.38 41.04
C TYR A 86 -37.99 -11.81 40.64
N ALA A 87 -39.01 -12.40 41.28
CA ALA A 87 -39.46 -13.77 41.01
C ALA A 87 -39.72 -14.08 39.52
N PRO A 88 -40.39 -13.21 38.74
CA PRO A 88 -40.63 -13.51 37.32
C PRO A 88 -39.32 -13.47 36.49
N TYR A 89 -38.36 -12.61 36.85
CA TYR A 89 -37.05 -12.56 36.20
C TYR A 89 -36.22 -13.82 36.47
N VAL A 90 -36.19 -14.28 37.73
CA VAL A 90 -35.48 -15.51 38.09
C VAL A 90 -36.12 -16.72 37.42
N ALA A 91 -37.45 -16.79 37.37
CA ALA A 91 -38.16 -17.87 36.70
C ALA A 91 -37.93 -17.86 35.17
N TYR A 92 -37.87 -16.67 34.56
CA TYR A 92 -37.51 -16.54 33.15
C TYR A 92 -36.06 -16.97 32.90
N ALA A 93 -35.13 -16.55 33.74
CA ALA A 93 -33.72 -16.93 33.66
C ALA A 93 -33.52 -18.44 33.83
N GLU A 94 -34.24 -19.08 34.74
CA GLU A 94 -34.23 -20.54 34.90
C GLU A 94 -34.79 -21.25 33.65
N ALA A 95 -35.90 -20.76 33.10
CA ALA A 95 -36.51 -21.35 31.91
C ALA A 95 -35.68 -21.21 30.62
N ASN A 96 -34.80 -20.20 30.57
CA ASN A 96 -33.89 -19.95 29.45
C ASN A 96 -32.45 -20.38 29.76
N GLU A 97 -32.24 -21.16 30.85
CA GLU A 97 -30.94 -21.73 31.22
C GLU A 97 -29.83 -20.68 31.47
N TRP A 98 -30.21 -19.45 31.82
CA TRP A 98 -29.28 -18.39 32.22
C TRP A 98 -28.69 -18.61 33.61
N THR A 99 -29.38 -19.41 34.45
CA THR A 99 -28.92 -19.75 35.79
C THR A 99 -29.42 -21.12 36.23
N TYR A 100 -28.57 -21.84 36.96
CA TYR A 100 -28.88 -23.14 37.59
C TYR A 100 -29.00 -23.05 39.12
N GLY A 101 -28.94 -21.83 39.68
CA GLY A 101 -28.92 -21.59 41.11
C GLY A 101 -27.59 -21.92 41.78
N ILE A 102 -27.59 -21.98 43.11
CA ILE A 102 -26.39 -22.24 43.95
C ILE A 102 -26.36 -23.68 44.51
N GLY A 103 -27.19 -24.57 43.94
CA GLY A 103 -27.38 -25.94 44.42
C GLY A 103 -28.44 -26.07 45.52
N GLY A 104 -28.87 -27.32 45.78
CA GLY A 104 -29.87 -27.62 46.83
C GLY A 104 -31.28 -27.08 46.57
N GLY A 105 -31.63 -26.76 45.32
CA GLY A 105 -32.92 -26.17 44.94
C GLY A 105 -33.08 -24.72 45.38
N LYS A 106 -31.97 -23.96 45.42
CA LYS A 106 -31.93 -22.55 45.81
C LYS A 106 -31.24 -21.67 44.77
N PHE A 107 -31.65 -20.41 44.70
CA PHE A 107 -31.09 -19.40 43.81
C PHE A 107 -30.08 -18.47 44.49
N GLY A 108 -30.27 -18.15 45.78
CA GLY A 108 -29.48 -17.15 46.50
C GLY A 108 -29.75 -15.70 46.04
N PRO A 109 -31.01 -15.21 46.05
CA PRO A 109 -31.36 -13.94 45.41
C PRO A 109 -30.63 -12.71 45.97
N MET A 110 -30.25 -12.74 47.25
CA MET A 110 -29.59 -11.63 47.95
C MET A 110 -28.07 -11.78 48.03
N ASP A 111 -27.52 -12.89 47.52
CA ASP A 111 -26.07 -13.10 47.54
C ASP A 111 -25.43 -12.13 46.53
N PRO A 112 -24.25 -11.57 46.85
CA PRO A 112 -23.56 -10.67 45.95
C PRO A 112 -22.99 -11.43 44.75
N VAL A 113 -22.83 -10.71 43.64
CA VAL A 113 -22.21 -11.22 42.41
C VAL A 113 -20.70 -10.98 42.48
N ASN A 114 -19.90 -11.86 41.87
CA ASN A 114 -18.47 -11.65 41.67
C ASN A 114 -18.18 -11.31 40.19
N GLU A 115 -16.96 -10.88 39.90
CA GLU A 115 -16.49 -10.53 38.56
C GLU A 115 -16.80 -11.62 37.53
N GLN A 116 -16.36 -12.86 37.78
CA GLN A 116 -16.55 -13.99 36.87
C GLN A 116 -18.03 -14.22 36.52
N MET A 117 -18.94 -14.02 37.49
CA MET A 117 -20.38 -14.11 37.22
C MET A 117 -20.83 -13.00 36.29
N ALA A 118 -20.40 -11.76 36.52
CA ALA A 118 -20.77 -10.61 35.71
C ALA A 118 -20.22 -10.72 34.27
N ALA A 119 -18.96 -11.09 34.11
CA ALA A 119 -18.31 -11.31 32.81
C ALA A 119 -19.02 -12.40 32.00
N ALA A 120 -19.30 -13.55 32.62
CA ALA A 120 -20.03 -14.64 31.99
C ALA A 120 -21.46 -14.23 31.57
N PHE A 121 -22.08 -13.25 32.23
CA PHE A 121 -23.38 -12.73 31.84
C PHE A 121 -23.30 -11.77 30.65
N MET A 122 -22.27 -10.92 30.57
CA MET A 122 -22.05 -10.03 29.41
C MET A 122 -21.74 -10.84 28.15
N LEU A 123 -20.85 -11.83 28.24
CA LEU A 123 -20.53 -12.75 27.14
C LEU A 123 -21.77 -13.45 26.58
N ARG A 124 -22.64 -13.93 27.48
CA ARG A 124 -23.92 -14.54 27.08
C ARG A 124 -24.84 -13.56 26.35
N ALA A 125 -24.91 -12.31 26.80
CA ALA A 125 -25.70 -11.27 26.12
C ALA A 125 -25.16 -10.99 24.70
N LEU A 126 -23.85 -11.08 24.50
CA LEU A 126 -23.18 -11.01 23.19
C LEU A 126 -23.34 -12.29 22.34
N GLY A 127 -23.97 -13.33 22.88
CA GLY A 127 -24.24 -14.59 22.20
C GLY A 127 -23.12 -15.63 22.30
N TYR A 128 -22.07 -15.37 23.07
CA TYR A 128 -21.00 -16.34 23.30
C TYR A 128 -21.47 -17.42 24.29
N THR A 129 -21.22 -18.69 23.95
CA THR A 129 -21.54 -19.86 24.77
C THR A 129 -20.25 -20.53 25.24
N GLY A 130 -19.53 -19.87 26.15
CA GLY A 130 -18.25 -20.32 26.71
C GLY A 130 -18.35 -21.08 28.04
N ALA A 131 -17.21 -21.62 28.49
CA ALA A 131 -17.07 -22.27 29.79
C ALA A 131 -17.14 -21.24 30.93
N TRP A 132 -17.53 -21.69 32.12
CA TRP A 132 -17.51 -20.83 33.33
C TRP A 132 -16.07 -20.46 33.72
N GLU A 133 -15.16 -21.42 33.64
CA GLU A 133 -13.72 -21.26 33.82
C GLU A 133 -13.16 -20.63 32.54
N GLY A 134 -12.67 -19.37 32.60
CA GLY A 134 -12.24 -18.59 31.43
C GLY A 134 -13.14 -17.39 31.09
N ALA A 135 -14.28 -17.21 31.75
CA ALA A 135 -15.24 -16.16 31.38
C ALA A 135 -14.72 -14.72 31.57
N VAL A 136 -13.70 -14.52 32.41
CA VAL A 136 -13.09 -13.20 32.61
C VAL A 136 -12.15 -12.89 31.44
N GLU A 137 -11.33 -13.87 31.10
CA GLU A 137 -10.37 -13.87 30.01
C GLU A 137 -11.08 -13.72 28.66
N ASP A 138 -12.14 -14.51 28.43
CA ASP A 138 -12.98 -14.42 27.22
C ASP A 138 -13.64 -13.04 27.08
N ALA A 139 -14.03 -12.40 28.19
CA ALA A 139 -14.63 -11.06 28.16
C ALA A 139 -13.57 -9.99 27.85
N ARG A 140 -12.40 -10.09 28.47
CA ARG A 140 -11.26 -9.20 28.22
C ARG A 140 -10.76 -9.30 26.78
N ALA A 141 -10.80 -10.48 26.18
CA ALA A 141 -10.48 -10.70 24.77
C ALA A 141 -11.44 -9.96 23.82
N LEU A 142 -12.64 -9.60 24.27
CA LEU A 142 -13.61 -8.82 23.51
C LEU A 142 -13.62 -7.33 23.88
N GLY A 143 -12.60 -6.86 24.62
CA GLY A 143 -12.48 -5.47 25.05
C GLY A 143 -13.45 -5.06 26.16
N ILE A 144 -13.96 -6.02 26.93
CA ILE A 144 -14.84 -5.76 28.09
C ILE A 144 -13.97 -5.71 29.34
N ASP A 145 -13.81 -4.54 29.96
CA ASP A 145 -12.94 -4.37 31.12
C ASP A 145 -13.60 -4.99 32.36
N THR A 146 -13.02 -6.10 32.82
CA THR A 146 -13.57 -6.84 33.94
C THR A 146 -12.98 -6.51 35.29
N ASN A 147 -11.99 -5.60 35.42
CA ASN A 147 -11.23 -5.36 36.67
C ASN A 147 -12.10 -4.95 37.88
N ALA A 148 -12.72 -5.95 38.49
CA ALA A 148 -13.82 -5.78 39.41
C ALA A 148 -13.43 -6.20 40.82
N SER A 149 -13.90 -5.42 41.80
CA SER A 149 -13.77 -5.79 43.20
C SER A 149 -14.58 -7.06 43.51
N SER A 150 -14.22 -7.78 44.57
CA SER A 150 -14.97 -8.95 45.04
C SER A 150 -15.57 -8.68 46.42
N PRO A 151 -16.90 -8.53 46.55
CA PRO A 151 -17.93 -8.61 45.50
C PRO A 151 -18.01 -7.39 44.57
N ILE A 152 -18.51 -7.59 43.35
CA ILE A 152 -18.53 -6.53 42.31
C ILE A 152 -19.51 -5.41 42.67
N LEU A 153 -19.05 -4.16 42.51
CA LEU A 153 -19.86 -2.97 42.71
C LEU A 153 -20.75 -2.69 41.50
N ARG A 154 -21.88 -2.01 41.73
CA ARG A 154 -22.80 -1.61 40.64
C ARG A 154 -22.13 -0.74 39.58
N GLY A 155 -21.25 0.18 39.98
CA GLY A 155 -20.49 1.02 39.04
C GLY A 155 -19.65 0.19 38.08
N GLN A 156 -19.00 -0.86 38.58
CA GLN A 156 -18.17 -1.78 37.76
C GLN A 156 -19.05 -2.65 36.84
N VAL A 157 -20.26 -3.02 37.27
CA VAL A 157 -21.23 -3.67 36.36
C VAL A 157 -21.69 -2.71 35.26
N PHE A 158 -21.79 -1.42 35.54
CA PHE A 158 -22.16 -0.42 34.52
C PHE A 158 -21.04 -0.21 33.50
N GLU A 159 -19.78 -0.27 33.92
CA GLU A 159 -18.64 -0.29 33.00
C GLU A 159 -18.71 -1.51 32.07
N LEU A 160 -18.84 -2.71 32.64
CA LEU A 160 -19.05 -3.96 31.88
C LEU A 160 -20.23 -3.88 30.88
N MET A 161 -21.34 -3.28 31.30
CA MET A 161 -22.51 -3.08 30.42
C MET A 161 -22.20 -2.08 29.31
N TYR A 162 -21.47 -1.01 29.61
CA TYR A 162 -21.10 0.02 28.66
C TYR A 162 -20.16 -0.54 27.59
N ASP A 163 -19.16 -1.32 27.99
CA ASP A 163 -18.27 -1.99 27.04
C ASP A 163 -19.08 -2.98 26.19
N ALA A 164 -19.88 -3.83 26.82
CA ALA A 164 -20.68 -4.83 26.11
C ALA A 164 -21.62 -4.23 25.06
N ILE A 165 -22.25 -3.06 25.28
CA ILE A 165 -23.08 -2.41 24.25
C ILE A 165 -22.28 -1.85 23.06
N ASN A 166 -20.98 -1.59 23.26
CA ASN A 166 -20.03 -1.14 22.25
C ASN A 166 -19.20 -2.30 21.66
N THR A 167 -19.43 -3.54 22.09
CA THR A 167 -18.82 -4.74 21.52
C THR A 167 -19.72 -5.38 20.46
N LYS A 168 -19.13 -5.88 19.37
CA LYS A 168 -19.84 -6.68 18.36
C LYS A 168 -20.24 -8.03 18.96
N ASN A 169 -21.51 -8.40 18.78
CA ASN A 169 -22.00 -9.72 19.15
C ASN A 169 -21.52 -10.79 18.14
N THR A 170 -21.81 -12.06 18.41
CA THR A 170 -21.50 -13.21 17.52
C THR A 170 -22.09 -13.12 16.10
N GLN A 171 -22.94 -12.14 15.80
CA GLN A 171 -23.49 -11.86 14.47
C GLN A 171 -22.81 -10.66 13.79
N GLY A 172 -21.74 -10.11 14.37
CA GLY A 172 -20.98 -8.97 13.85
C GLY A 172 -21.63 -7.60 14.09
N VAL A 173 -22.71 -7.53 14.89
CA VAL A 173 -23.47 -6.30 15.15
C VAL A 173 -23.20 -5.81 16.57
N LEU A 174 -22.97 -4.50 16.75
CA LEU A 174 -22.87 -3.90 18.09
C LEU A 174 -24.10 -4.26 18.94
N LEU A 175 -23.88 -4.75 20.17
CA LEU A 175 -24.99 -5.17 21.02
C LEU A 175 -25.95 -4.00 21.31
N GLY A 176 -25.47 -2.77 21.46
CA GLY A 176 -26.31 -1.60 21.64
C GLY A 176 -27.21 -1.30 20.43
N VAL A 177 -26.75 -1.58 19.21
CA VAL A 177 -27.55 -1.49 17.98
C VAL A 177 -28.59 -2.62 17.96
N ALA A 178 -28.20 -3.85 18.30
CA ALA A 178 -29.12 -4.98 18.39
C ALA A 178 -30.23 -4.76 19.44
N LEU A 179 -29.91 -4.04 20.52
CA LEU A 179 -30.85 -3.63 21.56
C LEU A 179 -31.69 -2.40 21.17
N GLY A 180 -31.37 -1.73 20.06
CA GLY A 180 -32.03 -0.51 19.61
C GLY A 180 -31.79 0.70 20.51
N VAL A 181 -30.73 0.67 21.33
CA VAL A 181 -30.32 1.78 22.20
C VAL A 181 -29.22 2.63 21.58
N LEU A 182 -28.45 2.07 20.65
CA LEU A 182 -27.51 2.79 19.79
C LEU A 182 -28.06 2.88 18.36
N SER A 183 -27.71 3.94 17.65
CA SER A 183 -28.05 4.13 16.24
C SER A 183 -27.04 3.41 15.35
N GLU A 184 -27.49 2.79 14.25
CA GLU A 184 -26.58 2.29 13.19
C GLU A 184 -25.72 3.42 12.60
N ASP A 185 -26.22 4.65 12.63
CA ASP A 185 -25.52 5.88 12.19
C ASP A 185 -24.75 6.61 13.33
N ALA A 186 -24.56 5.99 14.51
CA ALA A 186 -23.73 6.60 15.55
C ALA A 186 -22.27 6.57 15.06
N PRO A 187 -21.54 7.70 15.01
CA PRO A 187 -20.15 7.69 14.60
C PRO A 187 -19.37 6.83 15.60
N VAL A 188 -18.80 5.72 15.12
CA VAL A 188 -17.75 5.02 15.84
C VAL A 188 -16.61 6.04 15.98
N GLU A 189 -16.16 6.30 17.20
CA GLU A 189 -14.99 7.16 17.37
C GLU A 189 -13.78 6.42 16.79
N ASP A 190 -13.17 7.01 15.76
CA ASP A 190 -11.92 6.51 15.18
C ASP A 190 -10.88 6.29 16.28
N PHE A 191 -10.14 5.18 16.15
CA PHE A 191 -9.02 4.89 17.05
C PHE A 191 -7.94 5.96 16.91
N LYS A 192 -7.58 6.59 18.04
CA LYS A 192 -6.69 7.75 18.06
C LYS A 192 -5.95 7.89 19.37
N VAL A 193 -4.79 8.52 19.29
CA VAL A 193 -4.05 9.04 20.44
C VAL A 193 -4.78 10.27 20.99
N GLN A 194 -5.32 10.16 22.21
CA GLN A 194 -5.99 11.24 22.92
C GLN A 194 -5.00 12.30 23.39
N SER A 195 -3.91 11.90 24.05
CA SER A 195 -2.91 12.82 24.57
C SER A 195 -1.57 12.14 24.77
N VAL A 196 -0.50 12.95 24.69
CA VAL A 196 0.85 12.57 25.08
C VAL A 196 1.32 13.56 26.14
N THR A 197 1.77 13.04 27.26
CA THR A 197 2.26 13.81 28.41
C THR A 197 3.61 13.25 28.85
N ALA A 198 4.41 14.06 29.53
CA ALA A 198 5.70 13.65 30.08
C ALA A 198 5.96 14.51 31.32
N ASP A 199 5.54 13.97 32.46
CA ASP A 199 5.52 14.68 33.73
C ASP A 199 6.85 14.53 34.51
N ASN A 200 7.77 13.70 34.01
CA ASN A 200 9.15 13.58 34.48
C ASN A 200 10.13 13.59 33.28
N LEU A 201 11.43 13.40 33.53
CA LEU A 201 12.47 13.51 32.49
C LEU A 201 12.90 12.19 31.85
N ILE A 202 12.31 11.06 32.24
CA ILE A 202 12.67 9.72 31.74
C ILE A 202 11.46 8.90 31.28
N GLU A 203 10.23 9.41 31.38
CA GLU A 203 9.03 8.74 30.91
C GLU A 203 8.16 9.64 30.03
N VAL A 204 7.46 9.02 29.08
CA VAL A 204 6.42 9.64 28.25
C VAL A 204 5.16 8.77 28.31
N THR A 205 4.04 9.37 28.71
CA THR A 205 2.74 8.69 28.80
C THR A 205 1.87 9.01 27.59
N VAL A 206 1.43 7.98 26.89
CA VAL A 206 0.54 8.05 25.72
C VAL A 206 -0.83 7.50 26.09
N ASN A 207 -1.87 8.32 25.95
CA ASN A 207 -3.24 7.93 26.27
C ASN A 207 -4.04 7.75 24.97
N PHE A 208 -4.75 6.63 24.86
CA PHE A 208 -5.58 6.27 23.71
C PHE A 208 -7.06 6.28 24.06
N ASN A 209 -7.93 6.34 23.04
CA ASN A 209 -9.37 6.32 23.25
C ASN A 209 -9.99 4.93 23.31
N GLN A 210 -9.24 3.91 22.96
CA GLN A 210 -9.65 2.52 22.98
C GLN A 210 -8.60 1.67 23.70
N THR A 211 -9.01 0.48 24.15
CA THR A 211 -8.10 -0.51 24.78
C THR A 211 -7.18 -1.10 23.72
N LEU A 212 -5.91 -1.20 24.07
CA LEU A 212 -4.81 -1.55 23.19
C LEU A 212 -4.59 -3.05 23.12
N ASP A 213 -4.23 -3.49 21.93
CA ASP A 213 -3.55 -4.76 21.76
C ASP A 213 -2.16 -4.65 22.40
N GLU A 214 -1.82 -5.59 23.29
CA GLU A 214 -0.65 -5.45 24.16
C GLU A 214 0.65 -5.72 23.42
N GLU A 215 0.63 -6.63 22.44
CA GLU A 215 1.78 -6.97 21.61
C GLU A 215 2.23 -5.74 20.80
N THR A 216 1.32 -5.15 20.03
CA THR A 216 1.64 -3.95 19.24
C THR A 216 1.89 -2.71 20.09
N ALA A 217 1.26 -2.59 21.26
CA ALA A 217 1.44 -1.41 22.11
C ALA A 217 2.71 -1.42 22.98
N THR A 218 3.27 -2.60 23.27
CA THR A 218 4.54 -2.76 24.03
C THR A 218 5.77 -2.89 23.13
N ASP A 219 5.59 -3.04 21.82
CA ASP A 219 6.68 -2.95 20.85
C ASP A 219 7.25 -1.53 20.81
N THR A 220 8.51 -1.36 21.20
CA THR A 220 9.18 -0.06 21.21
C THR A 220 9.43 0.50 19.81
N ASP A 221 9.48 -0.34 18.77
CA ASP A 221 9.77 0.08 17.39
C ASP A 221 8.60 0.87 16.78
N ASN A 222 7.39 0.64 17.29
CA ASN A 222 6.17 1.40 16.96
C ASN A 222 6.19 2.86 17.45
N TYR A 223 7.24 3.26 18.17
CA TYR A 223 7.39 4.58 18.78
C TYR A 223 8.71 5.24 18.38
N THR A 224 8.63 6.35 17.64
CA THR A 224 9.81 7.17 17.34
C THR A 224 9.75 8.52 18.07
N LEU A 225 10.55 8.67 19.12
CA LEU A 225 10.68 9.92 19.87
C LEU A 225 11.88 10.76 19.37
N LYS A 226 11.64 12.06 19.09
CA LYS A 226 12.68 12.98 18.57
C LYS A 226 12.71 14.32 19.29
N GLU A 227 13.92 14.86 19.46
CA GLU A 227 14.20 16.27 19.75
C GLU A 227 14.74 16.94 18.47
N GLY A 228 13.87 17.60 17.71
CA GLY A 228 14.24 18.14 16.40
C GLY A 228 14.62 17.03 15.41
N ALA A 229 15.92 16.88 15.11
CA ALA A 229 16.42 15.85 14.22
C ALA A 229 17.06 14.65 14.96
N ASN A 230 17.24 14.76 16.28
CA ASN A 230 17.88 13.70 17.08
C ASN A 230 16.82 12.72 17.57
N VAL A 231 17.07 11.42 17.42
CA VAL A 231 16.25 10.36 18.02
C VAL A 231 16.63 10.22 19.50
N ILE A 232 15.63 10.02 20.35
CA ILE A 232 15.77 9.68 21.76
C ILE A 232 15.39 8.22 21.89
N ASP A 233 16.32 7.40 22.37
CA ASP A 233 16.11 5.95 22.48
C ASP A 233 15.09 5.64 23.59
N ILE A 234 14.10 4.82 23.24
CA ILE A 234 13.13 4.24 24.17
C ILE A 234 13.70 2.92 24.65
N LEU A 235 13.68 2.71 25.96
CA LEU A 235 14.17 1.48 26.60
C LEU A 235 13.06 0.45 26.75
N LEU A 236 11.84 0.91 27.04
CA LEU A 236 10.72 0.05 27.39
C LEU A 236 9.39 0.77 27.07
N ALA A 237 8.38 0.01 26.67
CA ALA A 237 7.00 0.45 26.57
C ALA A 237 6.11 -0.50 27.39
N GLU A 238 5.35 0.06 28.34
CA GLU A 238 4.45 -0.71 29.21
C GLU A 238 3.02 -0.22 29.06
N VAL A 239 2.07 -1.17 28.98
CA VAL A 239 0.64 -0.87 28.95
C VAL A 239 0.10 -0.90 30.38
N ASP A 240 -0.41 0.23 30.87
CA ASP A 240 -1.04 0.29 32.19
C ASP A 240 -2.41 -0.40 32.16
N GLU A 241 -2.88 -0.98 33.26
CA GLU A 241 -4.29 -1.40 33.41
C GLU A 241 -5.19 -0.15 33.62
N PRO A 242 -6.19 0.14 32.75
CA PRO A 242 -7.08 -0.80 32.03
C PRO A 242 -6.76 -1.04 30.53
N GLY A 243 -5.53 -0.83 30.11
CA GLY A 243 -5.04 -1.14 28.76
C GLY A 243 -5.17 0.00 27.76
N LYS A 244 -5.32 1.26 28.19
CA LYS A 244 -5.52 2.43 27.30
C LYS A 244 -4.36 3.41 27.32
N THR A 245 -3.35 3.13 28.13
CA THR A 245 -2.24 4.03 28.39
C THR A 245 -0.95 3.26 28.21
N VAL A 246 -0.02 3.84 27.47
CA VAL A 246 1.33 3.33 27.30
C VAL A 246 2.29 4.27 28.00
N THR A 247 3.13 3.74 28.88
CA THR A 247 4.24 4.45 29.49
C THR A 247 5.53 4.03 28.79
N LEU A 248 6.18 4.99 28.13
CA LEU A 248 7.45 4.81 27.43
C LEU A 248 8.58 5.26 28.36
N THR A 249 9.43 4.34 28.81
CA THR A 249 10.64 4.65 29.57
C THR A 249 11.80 4.91 28.62
N LEU A 250 12.52 6.01 28.82
CA LEU A 250 13.63 6.43 27.97
C LEU A 250 14.95 5.81 28.44
N ASN A 251 15.89 5.55 27.51
CA ASN A 251 17.23 5.03 27.82
C ASN A 251 18.17 6.06 28.50
N GLY A 252 17.60 7.13 29.05
CA GLY A 252 18.30 8.19 29.76
C GLY A 252 17.48 9.45 29.87
N ALA A 253 17.69 10.18 30.97
CA ALA A 253 16.96 11.41 31.23
C ALA A 253 17.28 12.50 30.19
N VAL A 254 16.24 13.18 29.72
CA VAL A 254 16.35 14.31 28.78
C VAL A 254 16.47 15.65 29.53
N PRO A 255 16.99 16.72 28.89
CA PRO A 255 16.99 18.04 29.48
C PRO A 255 15.58 18.55 29.80
N GLN A 256 15.49 19.32 30.88
CA GLN A 256 14.27 20.02 31.28
C GLN A 256 13.80 21.00 30.18
N GLN A 257 12.49 21.03 29.93
CA GLN A 257 11.83 21.81 28.87
C GLN A 257 12.18 21.39 27.43
N THR A 258 12.60 20.14 27.21
CA THR A 258 12.83 19.61 25.86
C THR A 258 11.52 19.58 25.06
N SER A 259 11.54 20.19 23.87
CA SER A 259 10.42 20.14 22.91
C SER A 259 10.57 18.88 22.05
N ALA A 260 9.63 17.95 22.16
CA ALA A 260 9.72 16.64 21.54
C ALA A 260 8.57 16.38 20.56
N SER A 261 8.82 15.49 19.61
CA SER A 261 7.81 14.88 18.75
C SER A 261 7.85 13.36 18.91
N LEU A 262 6.70 12.75 19.15
CA LEU A 262 6.53 11.30 19.17
C LEU A 262 5.68 10.90 17.95
N ARG A 263 6.27 10.12 17.05
CA ARG A 263 5.55 9.41 15.98
C ARG A 263 5.16 8.04 16.50
N ILE A 264 3.92 7.64 16.24
CA ILE A 264 3.33 6.37 16.67
C ILE A 264 2.73 5.73 15.42
N GLU A 265 3.16 4.51 15.12
CA GLU A 265 2.73 3.70 13.99
C GLU A 265 2.42 2.27 14.46
N ASP A 266 1.60 1.55 13.69
CA ASP A 266 1.30 0.11 13.85
C ASP A 266 0.76 -0.38 15.21
N VAL A 267 0.50 0.54 16.14
CA VAL A 267 -0.26 0.25 17.37
C VAL A 267 -1.71 -0.08 17.02
N MET A 268 -2.22 -1.20 17.53
CA MET A 268 -3.61 -1.63 17.32
C MET A 268 -4.46 -1.52 18.59
N SER A 269 -5.76 -1.37 18.41
CA SER A 269 -6.72 -1.61 19.48
C SER A 269 -7.03 -3.10 19.57
N ARG A 270 -7.51 -3.58 20.73
CA ARG A 270 -8.05 -4.95 20.86
C ARG A 270 -9.27 -5.22 19.96
N GLY A 271 -9.87 -4.15 19.42
CA GLY A 271 -10.94 -4.23 18.42
C GLY A 271 -10.44 -4.43 17.00
N GLU A 272 -9.12 -4.63 16.80
CA GLU A 272 -8.42 -4.74 15.51
C GLU A 272 -8.44 -3.45 14.68
N ASP A 273 -8.68 -2.29 15.32
CA ASP A 273 -8.52 -0.99 14.67
C ASP A 273 -7.03 -0.60 14.69
N ILE A 274 -6.45 -0.36 13.51
CA ILE A 274 -5.05 0.08 13.38
C ILE A 274 -4.99 1.61 13.56
N LEU A 275 -4.04 2.09 14.36
CA LEU A 275 -3.81 3.52 14.52
C LEU A 275 -3.24 4.11 13.21
N PRO A 276 -3.85 5.15 12.64
CA PRO A 276 -3.21 5.89 11.55
C PRO A 276 -1.90 6.52 12.03
N ASP A 277 -0.84 6.50 11.22
CA ASP A 277 0.44 7.15 11.52
C ASP A 277 0.22 8.56 12.08
N THR A 278 0.58 8.71 13.35
CA THR A 278 0.26 9.90 14.13
C THR A 278 1.52 10.45 14.76
N THR A 279 1.81 11.72 14.47
CA THR A 279 2.84 12.48 15.19
C THR A 279 2.22 13.47 16.18
N LYS A 280 2.64 13.40 17.44
CA LYS A 280 2.27 14.35 18.50
C LYS A 280 3.47 15.18 18.93
N TYR A 281 3.24 16.47 19.14
CA TYR A 281 4.23 17.41 19.66
C TYR A 281 3.89 17.80 21.09
N PHE A 282 4.87 17.74 21.98
CA PHE A 282 4.72 18.04 23.40
C PHE A 282 6.03 18.57 23.99
N THR A 283 6.01 18.89 25.28
CA THR A 283 7.20 19.37 26.00
C THR A 283 7.40 18.48 27.22
N ILE A 284 8.61 17.95 27.36
CA ILE A 284 9.01 17.16 28.52
C ILE A 284 9.40 18.13 29.61
N MET A 285 8.64 18.12 30.71
CA MET A 285 9.00 18.93 31.86
C MET A 285 8.55 18.32 33.18
N ASP A 286 9.50 18.26 34.09
CA ASP A 286 9.24 17.87 35.47
C ASP A 286 9.07 19.11 36.35
N THR A 287 7.96 19.16 37.10
CA THR A 287 7.71 20.20 38.11
C THR A 287 7.24 19.63 39.45
N THR A 288 7.25 18.30 39.57
CA THR A 288 6.76 17.58 40.74
C THR A 288 7.87 17.44 41.78
N VAL A 289 7.48 17.12 43.01
CA VAL A 289 8.44 16.81 44.06
C VAL A 289 8.22 15.34 44.39
N PRO A 290 9.27 14.51 44.38
CA PRO A 290 9.11 13.07 44.55
C PRO A 290 8.77 12.73 46.00
N GLU A 291 7.95 11.72 46.19
CA GLU A 291 7.55 11.19 47.50
C GLU A 291 7.78 9.68 47.56
N ALA A 292 8.22 9.16 48.70
CA ALA A 292 8.18 7.71 48.95
C ALA A 292 6.75 7.34 49.34
N THR A 293 6.11 6.47 48.57
CA THR A 293 4.65 6.25 48.60
C THR A 293 4.26 4.98 49.34
N GLN A 294 5.01 3.88 49.13
CA GLN A 294 4.65 2.55 49.63
C GLN A 294 5.89 1.76 50.09
N LEU A 295 5.68 0.95 51.13
CA LEU A 295 6.66 0.00 51.65
C LEU A 295 6.04 -1.39 51.69
N GLU A 296 6.75 -2.36 51.14
CA GLU A 296 6.31 -3.75 51.10
C GLU A 296 7.49 -4.70 51.33
N ALA A 297 7.18 -5.92 51.76
CA ALA A 297 8.18 -6.97 51.95
C ALA A 297 8.03 -8.00 50.83
N VAL A 298 8.80 -7.81 49.77
CA VAL A 298 8.81 -8.68 48.59
C VAL A 298 9.61 -9.96 48.81
N GLY A 299 10.46 -10.01 49.84
CA GLY A 299 11.30 -11.18 50.09
C GLY A 299 11.66 -11.40 51.55
N LYS A 300 12.22 -12.57 51.86
CA LYS A 300 12.74 -12.94 53.19
C LYS A 300 13.73 -11.93 53.73
N ARG A 301 14.43 -11.19 52.87
CA ARG A 301 15.39 -10.15 53.23
C ARG A 301 15.15 -8.83 52.52
N THR A 302 14.07 -8.70 51.76
CA THR A 302 13.93 -7.60 50.80
C THR A 302 12.71 -6.78 51.15
N LEU A 303 12.93 -5.48 51.37
CA LEU A 303 11.89 -4.48 51.52
C LEU A 303 11.91 -3.58 50.28
N ARG A 304 10.79 -3.46 49.56
CA ARG A 304 10.64 -2.57 48.41
C ARG A 304 10.04 -1.25 48.85
N VAL A 305 10.67 -0.14 48.45
CA VAL A 305 10.16 1.22 48.63
C VAL A 305 9.79 1.76 47.26
N HIS A 306 8.52 2.12 47.09
CA HIS A 306 8.00 2.77 45.88
C HIS A 306 8.05 4.28 46.03
N PHE A 307 8.22 4.98 44.90
CA PHE A 307 8.22 6.42 44.78
C PHE A 307 7.05 6.90 43.92
N SER A 308 6.80 8.21 43.90
CA SER A 308 5.75 8.82 43.08
C SER A 308 6.16 9.07 41.63
N GLU A 309 7.45 8.92 41.32
CA GLU A 309 8.07 9.11 40.01
C GLU A 309 9.46 8.44 39.97
N PRO A 310 10.03 8.21 38.79
CA PRO A 310 11.38 7.67 38.63
C PRO A 310 12.46 8.53 39.30
N MET A 311 13.33 7.87 40.05
CA MET A 311 14.34 8.53 40.89
C MET A 311 15.74 8.48 40.25
N ASN A 312 16.58 9.47 40.54
CA ASN A 312 17.96 9.44 40.09
C ASN A 312 18.73 8.30 40.81
N THR A 313 19.12 7.31 40.03
CA THR A 313 19.83 6.10 40.50
C THR A 313 21.12 6.39 41.28
N LEU A 314 21.79 7.53 41.03
CA LEU A 314 23.02 7.90 41.74
C LEU A 314 22.76 8.31 43.21
N ASP A 315 21.53 8.73 43.51
CA ASP A 315 21.12 9.17 44.86
C ASP A 315 20.36 8.07 45.62
N LEU A 316 19.95 6.99 44.94
CA LEU A 316 19.36 5.79 45.56
C LEU A 316 20.43 4.87 46.17
N VAL A 317 21.12 5.35 47.20
CA VAL A 317 22.16 4.57 47.89
C VAL A 317 21.76 4.21 49.33
N LYS A 318 22.41 3.19 49.89
CA LYS A 318 22.14 2.66 51.24
C LYS A 318 22.03 3.72 52.34
N SER A 319 22.84 4.77 52.26
CA SER A 319 22.86 5.82 53.29
C SER A 319 21.60 6.67 53.31
N ASN A 320 20.79 6.64 52.26
CA ASN A 320 19.54 7.37 52.16
C ASN A 320 18.36 6.65 52.82
N PHE A 321 18.57 5.43 53.33
CA PHE A 321 17.51 4.63 53.94
C PHE A 321 17.89 4.18 55.34
N SER A 322 16.91 4.19 56.24
CA SER A 322 17.05 3.69 57.61
C SER A 322 15.89 2.75 57.94
N VAL A 323 16.20 1.51 58.31
CA VAL A 323 15.20 0.48 58.61
C VAL A 323 15.06 0.31 60.12
N ASN A 324 13.82 0.44 60.65
CA ASN A 324 13.50 0.42 62.08
C ASN A 324 14.44 1.32 62.90
N ASP A 325 14.51 2.61 62.54
CA ASP A 325 15.38 3.61 63.16
C ASP A 325 16.88 3.20 63.18
N GLY A 326 17.32 2.50 62.14
CA GLY A 326 18.71 2.07 61.94
C GLY A 326 19.09 0.83 62.75
N SER A 327 18.13 0.14 63.36
CA SER A 327 18.37 -1.11 64.09
C SER A 327 18.65 -2.31 63.17
N LEU A 328 18.20 -2.24 61.92
CA LEU A 328 18.46 -3.24 60.88
C LEU A 328 19.40 -2.66 59.82
N LEU A 329 20.41 -3.46 59.44
CA LEU A 329 21.44 -3.04 58.49
C LEU A 329 21.09 -3.49 57.08
N ILE A 330 21.17 -2.55 56.13
CA ILE A 330 20.99 -2.80 54.69
C ILE A 330 22.28 -3.41 54.13
N ASN A 331 22.18 -4.60 53.55
CA ASN A 331 23.24 -5.31 52.85
C ASN A 331 23.46 -4.79 51.43
N LYS A 332 22.40 -4.57 50.65
CA LYS A 332 22.46 -4.09 49.26
C LYS A 332 21.22 -3.26 48.94
N VAL A 333 21.38 -2.38 47.97
CA VAL A 333 20.29 -1.64 47.34
C VAL A 333 20.29 -2.11 45.89
N HIS A 334 19.15 -2.59 45.42
CA HIS A 334 18.92 -2.95 44.03
C HIS A 334 17.89 -1.98 43.47
N LEU A 335 18.16 -1.46 42.28
CA LEU A 335 17.33 -0.45 41.60
C LEU A 335 16.38 -1.20 40.67
N GLY A 336 15.11 -0.79 40.62
CA GLY A 336 14.18 -1.24 39.57
C GLY A 336 14.58 -0.68 38.20
N LEU A 337 14.10 -1.30 37.12
CA LEU A 337 14.38 -0.86 35.74
C LEU A 337 13.76 0.50 35.41
N THR A 338 12.57 0.75 35.95
CA THR A 338 11.77 1.97 35.85
C THR A 338 12.22 3.07 36.82
N ASP A 339 13.19 2.77 37.69
CA ASP A 339 13.73 3.68 38.73
C ASP A 339 12.70 4.26 39.73
N ASP A 340 11.43 3.84 39.67
CA ASP A 340 10.32 4.29 40.52
C ASP A 340 10.22 3.47 41.82
N PHE A 341 10.98 2.40 41.96
CA PHE A 341 11.12 1.66 43.21
C PHE A 341 12.57 1.24 43.49
N VAL A 342 12.81 0.90 44.76
CA VAL A 342 14.11 0.40 45.22
C VAL A 342 13.96 -0.77 46.19
N ASP A 343 14.75 -1.81 45.98
CA ASP A 343 14.80 -3.00 46.81
C ASP A 343 15.94 -2.91 47.82
N LEU A 344 15.57 -2.86 49.10
CA LEU A 344 16.47 -2.83 50.24
C LEU A 344 16.70 -4.25 50.75
N GLU A 345 17.81 -4.86 50.35
CA GLU A 345 18.23 -6.18 50.84
C GLU A 345 18.90 -6.04 52.22
N LEU A 346 18.41 -6.75 53.22
CA LEU A 346 18.88 -6.72 54.60
C LEU A 346 19.81 -7.89 54.94
N TYR A 347 20.74 -7.68 55.89
CA TYR A 347 21.60 -8.78 56.38
C TYR A 347 20.80 -9.87 57.10
N ASN A 348 19.81 -9.44 57.89
CA ASN A 348 18.99 -10.33 58.71
C ASN A 348 17.67 -10.62 57.99
N PRO A 349 17.14 -11.85 58.09
CA PRO A 349 15.84 -12.15 57.53
C PRO A 349 14.73 -11.39 58.28
N LEU A 350 13.67 -11.04 57.55
CA LEU A 350 12.44 -10.48 58.07
C LEU A 350 11.68 -11.56 58.84
N GLU A 351 11.12 -11.17 59.98
CA GLU A 351 10.23 -11.97 60.80
C GLU A 351 8.83 -11.36 60.75
N THR A 352 7.80 -12.08 61.17
CA THR A 352 6.44 -11.51 61.20
C THR A 352 6.37 -10.32 62.16
N GLY A 353 6.01 -9.14 61.66
CA GLY A 353 5.96 -7.91 62.45
C GLY A 353 5.88 -6.63 61.61
N THR A 354 5.79 -5.48 62.28
CA THR A 354 5.81 -4.18 61.62
C THR A 354 7.24 -3.71 61.41
N TYR A 355 7.55 -3.30 60.18
CA TYR A 355 8.81 -2.68 59.81
C TYR A 355 8.56 -1.26 59.35
N THR A 356 9.51 -0.37 59.65
CA THR A 356 9.52 0.99 59.15
C THR A 356 10.76 1.24 58.31
N VAL A 357 10.61 2.01 57.24
CA VAL A 357 11.71 2.53 56.44
C VAL A 357 11.58 4.04 56.38
N THR A 358 12.62 4.75 56.79
CA THR A 358 12.74 6.19 56.63
C THR A 358 13.58 6.47 55.39
N ALA A 359 13.02 7.24 54.45
CA ALA A 359 13.71 7.75 53.27
C ALA A 359 14.25 9.16 53.56
N ASP A 360 15.52 9.38 53.26
CA ASP A 360 16.25 10.63 53.49
C ASP A 360 15.92 11.68 52.40
N PRO A 361 15.78 12.97 52.75
CA PRO A 361 15.54 14.05 51.77
C PRO A 361 16.65 14.27 50.74
N GLY A 362 17.81 13.60 50.88
CA GLY A 362 18.90 13.62 49.91
C GLY A 362 18.65 12.81 48.63
N ILE A 363 17.58 12.00 48.58
CA ILE A 363 17.17 11.29 47.35
C ILE A 363 16.54 12.30 46.41
N ARG A 364 16.98 12.33 45.15
CA ARG A 364 16.48 13.25 44.12
C ARG A 364 15.96 12.50 42.91
N ASP A 365 15.00 13.08 42.22
CA ASP A 365 14.55 12.65 40.89
C ASP A 365 15.56 13.06 39.80
N TYR A 366 15.21 12.76 38.54
CA TYR A 366 15.99 13.14 37.38
C TYR A 366 16.03 14.65 37.09
N ALA A 367 15.06 15.45 37.56
CA ALA A 367 15.07 16.91 37.47
C ALA A 367 15.85 17.60 38.61
N GLY A 368 16.25 16.84 39.63
CA GLY A 368 16.96 17.27 40.80
C GLY A 368 16.09 17.78 41.95
N PHE A 369 14.77 17.56 41.96
CA PHE A 369 13.96 17.82 43.15
C PHE A 369 14.22 16.76 44.21
N SER A 370 14.28 17.21 45.46
CA SER A 370 14.57 16.35 46.61
C SER A 370 13.29 15.85 47.24
N THR A 371 13.28 14.57 47.62
CA THR A 371 12.22 14.01 48.45
C THR A 371 12.11 14.72 49.80
N GLN A 372 10.95 14.63 50.44
CA GLN A 372 10.80 15.00 51.85
C GLN A 372 11.07 13.78 52.74
N GLU A 373 11.64 14.01 53.93
CA GLU A 373 11.81 12.94 54.92
C GLU A 373 10.46 12.31 55.22
N SER A 374 10.34 11.01 54.94
CA SER A 374 9.12 10.25 55.12
C SER A 374 9.46 8.91 55.78
N THR A 375 8.57 8.43 56.63
CA THR A 375 8.69 7.12 57.27
C THR A 375 7.49 6.28 56.91
N LEU A 376 7.74 5.26 56.09
CA LEU A 376 6.76 4.29 55.66
C LEU A 376 6.73 3.12 56.64
N SER A 377 5.59 2.45 56.75
CA SER A 377 5.44 1.28 57.61
C SER A 377 4.66 0.19 56.92
N SER A 378 5.13 -1.05 57.05
CA SER A 378 4.48 -2.23 56.49
C SER A 378 4.43 -3.35 57.51
N TYR A 379 3.35 -4.14 57.49
CA TYR A 379 3.24 -5.33 58.34
C TYR A 379 3.63 -6.55 57.53
N VAL A 380 4.76 -7.15 57.89
CA VAL A 380 5.36 -8.26 57.16
C VAL A 380 4.78 -9.58 57.67
N THR A 381 4.31 -10.40 56.73
CA THR A 381 3.98 -11.81 56.94
C THR A 381 4.89 -12.67 56.09
N LYS A 382 5.18 -13.90 56.54
CA LYS A 382 5.98 -14.82 55.75
C LYS A 382 5.15 -15.36 54.58
N ASP A 383 5.70 -15.29 53.37
CA ASP A 383 5.17 -16.04 52.23
C ASP A 383 5.58 -17.52 52.30
N THR A 384 4.65 -18.39 51.93
CA THR A 384 4.83 -19.85 51.85
C THR A 384 4.31 -20.43 50.54
N THR A 385 3.89 -19.57 49.62
CA THR A 385 3.37 -19.93 48.31
C THR A 385 4.56 -20.07 47.37
N PRO A 386 4.71 -21.19 46.65
CA PRO A 386 5.71 -21.28 45.60
C PRO A 386 5.36 -20.44 44.37
N PRO A 387 6.36 -19.90 43.65
CA PRO A 387 6.12 -19.19 42.40
C PRO A 387 5.57 -20.14 41.32
N THR A 388 4.62 -19.65 40.53
CA THR A 388 3.99 -20.37 39.41
C THR A 388 3.97 -19.52 38.15
N ILE A 389 4.03 -20.15 36.98
CA ILE A 389 3.92 -19.42 35.71
C ILE A 389 2.44 -19.06 35.50
N VAL A 390 2.14 -17.77 35.46
CA VAL A 390 0.79 -17.26 35.17
C VAL A 390 0.65 -16.98 33.68
N ASP A 391 1.68 -16.38 33.06
CA ASP A 391 1.64 -16.08 31.64
C ASP A 391 2.96 -16.17 30.87
N PHE A 392 2.93 -15.80 29.59
CA PHE A 392 4.11 -15.55 28.77
C PHE A 392 3.87 -14.32 27.88
N LYS A 393 4.96 -13.65 27.47
CA LYS A 393 5.00 -12.57 26.49
C LYS A 393 6.23 -12.72 25.58
N GLU A 394 6.31 -11.91 24.52
CA GLU A 394 7.49 -11.83 23.63
C GLU A 394 7.96 -13.19 23.08
N ALA A 395 7.03 -13.98 22.54
CA ALA A 395 7.34 -15.32 22.03
C ALA A 395 7.71 -15.29 20.54
N SER A 396 8.92 -15.73 20.22
CA SER A 396 9.43 -15.94 18.85
C SER A 396 10.12 -17.30 18.73
N THR A 397 10.63 -17.65 17.54
CA THR A 397 11.41 -18.90 17.37
C THR A 397 12.70 -18.92 18.20
N THR A 398 13.16 -17.76 18.67
CA THR A 398 14.41 -17.61 19.44
C THR A 398 14.22 -17.10 20.86
N GLU A 399 13.05 -16.64 21.25
CA GLU A 399 12.82 -16.02 22.55
C GLU A 399 11.44 -16.32 23.11
N VAL A 400 11.32 -16.38 24.44
CA VAL A 400 10.04 -16.30 25.13
C VAL A 400 10.25 -15.77 26.55
N THR A 401 9.42 -14.81 26.95
CA THR A 401 9.40 -14.28 28.33
C THR A 401 8.28 -14.94 29.12
N LEU A 402 8.62 -15.63 30.21
CA LEU A 402 7.65 -16.26 31.12
C LEU A 402 7.32 -15.33 32.27
N VAL A 403 6.02 -15.11 32.51
CA VAL A 403 5.50 -14.26 33.59
C VAL A 403 5.12 -15.13 34.79
N TRP A 404 5.72 -14.86 35.93
CA TRP A 404 5.51 -15.58 37.18
C TRP A 404 4.53 -14.85 38.11
N SER A 405 3.92 -15.60 39.01
CA SER A 405 2.97 -15.10 40.01
C SER A 405 3.60 -14.15 41.04
N GLU A 406 4.92 -14.11 41.14
CA GLU A 406 5.70 -13.33 42.11
C GLU A 406 7.17 -13.21 41.67
N ASP A 407 7.90 -12.26 42.30
CA ASP A 407 9.31 -12.00 42.01
C ASP A 407 10.21 -13.19 42.35
N LEU A 408 11.14 -13.49 41.44
CA LEU A 408 12.09 -14.60 41.59
C LEU A 408 13.44 -14.14 42.15
N ALA A 409 14.15 -15.06 42.79
CA ALA A 409 15.49 -14.79 43.31
C ALA A 409 16.56 -14.95 42.21
N PRO A 410 17.26 -13.86 41.80
CA PRO A 410 18.17 -13.87 40.65
C PRO A 410 19.41 -14.77 40.84
N ASP A 411 19.83 -15.01 42.09
CA ASP A 411 21.02 -15.81 42.40
C ASP A 411 20.82 -17.34 42.24
N THR A 412 19.61 -17.79 41.88
CA THR A 412 19.25 -19.22 41.85
C THR A 412 19.21 -19.84 40.45
N ILE A 413 19.16 -19.01 39.41
CA ILE A 413 18.96 -19.47 38.04
C ILE A 413 20.33 -19.79 37.42
N SER A 414 20.55 -21.06 37.10
CA SER A 414 21.76 -21.49 36.39
C SER A 414 21.40 -22.39 35.21
N VAL A 415 21.80 -21.98 34.00
CA VAL A 415 21.60 -22.79 32.80
C VAL A 415 22.68 -23.87 32.75
N SER A 416 22.33 -25.10 33.11
CA SER A 416 23.23 -26.25 33.01
C SER A 416 23.04 -27.00 31.69
N PRO A 417 23.99 -26.94 30.74
CA PRO A 417 23.90 -27.70 29.49
C PRO A 417 23.99 -29.22 29.69
N THR A 418 24.34 -29.68 30.90
CA THR A 418 24.49 -31.12 31.22
C THR A 418 23.29 -31.73 31.92
N SER A 419 22.41 -30.90 32.49
CA SER A 419 21.15 -31.32 33.12
C SER A 419 20.20 -30.13 33.17
N PRO A 420 19.66 -29.71 32.01
CA PRO A 420 18.82 -28.52 31.98
C PRO A 420 17.47 -28.78 32.66
N GLY A 421 17.15 -27.89 33.60
CA GLY A 421 15.87 -27.80 34.27
C GLY A 421 14.80 -27.06 33.50
N ILE A 422 15.24 -26.15 32.63
CA ILE A 422 14.41 -25.35 31.72
C ILE A 422 14.66 -25.82 30.29
N TYR A 423 13.61 -26.22 29.58
CA TYR A 423 13.70 -26.69 28.19
C TYR A 423 12.32 -26.67 27.52
N HIS A 424 12.29 -26.66 26.20
CA HIS A 424 11.09 -27.01 25.43
C HIS A 424 11.29 -28.36 24.73
N THR A 425 10.23 -29.01 24.25
CA THR A 425 10.26 -30.29 23.48
C THR A 425 10.95 -31.48 24.19
N ASN A 426 12.26 -31.42 24.43
CA ASN A 426 13.04 -32.30 25.30
C ASN A 426 14.29 -31.59 25.84
N THR A 427 15.01 -32.20 26.79
CA THR A 427 16.15 -31.58 27.47
C THR A 427 17.35 -31.19 26.58
N ASN A 428 17.38 -31.54 25.30
CA ASN A 428 18.43 -31.03 24.40
C ASN A 428 18.15 -29.60 23.90
N TYR A 429 16.92 -29.13 24.05
CA TYR A 429 16.43 -27.82 23.59
C TYR A 429 16.23 -26.90 24.80
N TYR A 430 17.36 -26.57 25.44
CA TYR A 430 17.42 -25.67 26.59
C TYR A 430 17.88 -24.27 26.12
N PRO A 431 17.48 -23.19 26.83
CA PRO A 431 17.85 -21.83 26.47
C PRO A 431 19.37 -21.64 26.49
N SER A 432 19.90 -20.76 25.65
CA SER A 432 21.29 -20.30 25.69
C SER A 432 21.51 -19.32 26.84
N THR A 433 20.55 -18.43 27.08
CA THR A 433 20.56 -17.46 28.19
C THR A 433 19.21 -17.40 28.90
N VAL A 434 19.26 -17.09 30.20
CA VAL A 434 18.08 -16.76 30.99
C VAL A 434 18.38 -15.47 31.71
N THR A 435 17.51 -14.48 31.52
CA THR A 435 17.53 -13.21 32.24
C THR A 435 16.29 -13.14 33.14
N LEU A 436 16.42 -12.41 34.25
CA LEU A 436 15.37 -12.29 35.24
C LEU A 436 15.22 -10.83 35.64
N GLU A 437 13.99 -10.33 35.54
CA GLU A 437 13.61 -8.99 35.97
C GLU A 437 12.32 -9.10 36.79
N GLY A 438 12.43 -9.00 38.12
CA GLY A 438 11.30 -9.19 39.02
C GLY A 438 10.64 -10.57 38.87
N ASN A 439 9.39 -10.58 38.42
CA ASN A 439 8.59 -11.78 38.15
C ASN A 439 8.66 -12.23 36.69
N GLU A 440 9.46 -11.59 35.84
CA GLU A 440 9.61 -11.95 34.43
C GLU A 440 10.92 -12.69 34.18
N MET A 441 10.83 -13.77 33.40
CA MET A 441 11.96 -14.63 33.08
C MET A 441 12.05 -14.85 31.57
N THR A 442 12.97 -14.13 30.92
CA THR A 442 13.21 -14.26 29.48
C THR A 442 14.15 -15.42 29.18
N LEU A 443 13.73 -16.27 28.25
CA LEU A 443 14.44 -17.44 27.78
C LEU A 443 14.86 -17.23 26.33
N THR A 444 16.16 -17.07 26.08
CA THR A 444 16.68 -16.97 24.71
C THR A 444 17.24 -18.32 24.26
N PHE A 445 17.03 -18.68 23.00
CA PHE A 445 17.46 -19.93 22.38
C PHE A 445 18.40 -19.66 21.21
N ASP A 446 19.44 -20.47 21.06
CA ASP A 446 20.21 -20.47 19.81
C ASP A 446 19.34 -20.98 18.67
N SER A 447 19.49 -20.46 17.46
CA SER A 447 18.72 -20.87 16.27
C SER A 447 18.68 -22.39 16.04
N SER A 448 19.79 -23.10 16.29
CA SER A 448 19.84 -24.58 16.18
C SER A 448 18.99 -25.35 17.21
N ARG A 449 18.51 -24.65 18.24
CA ARG A 449 17.73 -25.15 19.38
C ARG A 449 16.47 -24.31 19.61
N GLY A 450 16.05 -23.53 18.61
CA GLY A 450 14.92 -22.62 18.69
C GLY A 450 13.59 -23.33 18.89
N LEU A 451 12.61 -22.54 19.30
CA LEU A 451 11.22 -22.94 19.43
C LEU A 451 10.65 -23.21 18.02
N PRO A 452 9.87 -24.28 17.81
CA PRO A 452 9.20 -24.54 16.53
C PRO A 452 8.21 -23.42 16.19
N ASP A 453 7.97 -23.19 14.91
CA ASP A 453 6.97 -22.29 14.29
C ASP A 453 5.49 -22.68 14.56
N SER A 454 5.19 -23.16 15.76
CA SER A 454 3.86 -23.62 16.18
C SER A 454 3.73 -23.61 17.70
N THR A 455 2.58 -24.06 18.23
CA THR A 455 2.41 -24.26 19.68
C THR A 455 3.50 -25.17 20.26
N VAL A 456 4.24 -24.65 21.24
CA VAL A 456 5.27 -25.38 21.97
C VAL A 456 4.99 -25.37 23.47
N TYR A 457 5.49 -26.39 24.18
CA TYR A 457 5.42 -26.45 25.63
C TYR A 457 6.80 -26.17 26.22
N VAL A 458 6.88 -25.12 27.04
CA VAL A 458 8.07 -24.77 27.83
C VAL A 458 7.94 -25.39 29.21
N TYR A 459 8.97 -26.10 29.65
CA TYR A 459 9.00 -26.82 30.92
C TYR A 459 10.03 -26.17 31.86
N VAL A 460 9.63 -25.97 33.12
CA VAL A 460 10.52 -25.57 34.21
C VAL A 460 10.39 -26.62 35.31
N LYS A 461 11.42 -27.42 35.54
CA LYS A 461 11.40 -28.47 36.57
C LYS A 461 11.32 -27.88 37.97
N ALA A 462 10.85 -28.68 38.91
CA ALA A 462 10.80 -28.31 40.33
C ALA A 462 12.20 -27.97 40.88
N GLY A 463 12.30 -26.88 41.63
CA GLY A 463 13.53 -26.41 42.28
C GLY A 463 14.54 -25.72 41.37
N GLU A 464 14.13 -25.34 40.15
CA GLU A 464 14.99 -24.58 39.22
C GLU A 464 14.92 -23.07 39.45
N VAL A 465 13.81 -22.59 40.01
CA VAL A 465 13.65 -21.21 40.46
C VAL A 465 13.08 -21.20 41.89
N GLU A 466 13.42 -20.18 42.66
CA GLU A 466 12.78 -19.89 43.95
C GLU A 466 12.37 -18.42 43.98
N ASP A 467 11.34 -18.11 44.75
CA ASP A 467 10.95 -16.73 45.05
C ASP A 467 11.95 -16.06 46.01
N LEU A 468 11.77 -14.77 46.27
CA LEU A 468 12.57 -14.04 47.26
C LEU A 468 12.33 -14.48 48.72
N TRP A 469 11.34 -15.34 48.99
CA TRP A 469 11.03 -15.94 50.29
C TRP A 469 11.62 -17.35 50.50
N GLU A 470 12.40 -17.84 49.53
CA GLU A 470 13.01 -19.19 49.48
C GLU A 470 11.97 -20.32 49.31
N ASN A 471 10.83 -20.07 48.66
CA ASN A 471 9.93 -21.12 48.22
C ASN A 471 10.32 -21.56 46.79
N GLU A 472 10.75 -22.82 46.66
CA GLU A 472 11.09 -23.43 45.37
C GLU A 472 9.84 -23.72 44.52
N ASN A 473 9.94 -23.45 43.21
CA ASN A 473 8.86 -23.79 42.27
C ASN A 473 8.58 -25.31 42.23
N THR A 474 7.34 -25.65 41.89
CA THR A 474 6.98 -27.03 41.49
C THR A 474 7.14 -27.20 39.98
N ASP A 475 7.06 -28.43 39.44
CA ASP A 475 7.13 -28.65 37.99
C ASP A 475 6.10 -27.78 37.26
N GLN A 476 6.57 -26.87 36.41
CA GLN A 476 5.74 -25.99 35.60
C GLN A 476 5.78 -26.43 34.14
N VAL A 477 4.65 -26.22 33.46
CA VAL A 477 4.54 -26.31 32.01
C VAL A 477 3.69 -25.16 31.51
N LYS A 478 4.21 -24.36 30.59
CA LYS A 478 3.45 -23.32 29.91
C LYS A 478 3.32 -23.69 28.44
N ARG A 479 2.08 -23.66 27.95
CA ARG A 479 1.79 -23.73 26.52
C ARG A 479 2.04 -22.34 25.96
N VAL A 480 2.98 -22.24 25.04
CA VAL A 480 3.40 -21.03 24.34
C VAL A 480 2.92 -21.18 22.91
N ASP A 481 2.03 -20.28 22.51
CA ASP A 481 1.62 -20.16 21.11
C ASP A 481 2.54 -19.14 20.47
N LEU A 482 3.25 -19.56 19.43
CA LEU A 482 4.06 -18.68 18.62
C LEU A 482 3.17 -18.13 17.50
N PRO A 483 3.34 -16.85 17.13
CA PRO A 483 2.65 -16.32 15.96
C PRO A 483 3.02 -17.20 14.76
N SER A 484 2.02 -17.86 14.19
CA SER A 484 2.20 -18.56 12.92
C SER A 484 2.05 -17.51 11.84
N ASP A 485 3.16 -17.15 11.21
CA ASP A 485 3.11 -16.40 9.97
C ASP A 485 2.34 -17.22 8.93
N THR A 486 1.33 -16.62 8.33
CA THR A 486 0.47 -17.26 7.31
C THR A 486 0.18 -16.33 6.15
N THR A 487 0.72 -15.12 6.18
CA THR A 487 0.60 -14.16 5.10
C THR A 487 1.59 -14.54 4.00
N ALA A 488 1.18 -14.35 2.75
CA ALA A 488 2.12 -14.45 1.64
C ALA A 488 2.76 -13.07 1.46
N PRO A 489 4.02 -12.98 1.00
CA PRO A 489 4.63 -11.70 0.69
C PRO A 489 3.80 -10.96 -0.34
N GLU A 490 3.67 -9.65 -0.16
CA GLU A 490 3.08 -8.73 -1.13
C GLU A 490 4.13 -7.70 -1.56
N VAL A 491 3.91 -7.06 -2.71
CA VAL A 491 4.72 -5.91 -3.09
C VAL A 491 4.34 -4.73 -2.20
N GLU A 492 5.31 -4.19 -1.47
CA GLU A 492 5.12 -3.00 -0.64
C GLU A 492 5.18 -1.73 -1.51
N GLU A 493 6.26 -1.54 -2.26
CA GLU A 493 6.50 -0.34 -3.03
C GLU A 493 7.33 -0.62 -4.29
N LEU A 494 6.93 -0.03 -5.43
CA LEU A 494 7.82 0.20 -6.57
C LEU A 494 8.22 1.67 -6.60
N LYS A 495 9.44 1.95 -6.20
CA LYS A 495 9.99 3.29 -6.07
C LYS A 495 10.78 3.69 -7.32
N ILE A 496 10.29 4.69 -8.04
CA ILE A 496 10.99 5.23 -9.22
C ILE A 496 12.13 6.15 -8.77
N ILE A 497 13.36 5.79 -9.13
CA ILE A 497 14.56 6.56 -8.74
C ILE A 497 14.98 7.51 -9.87
N SER A 498 14.94 7.05 -11.12
CA SER A 498 15.26 7.84 -12.31
C SER A 498 14.69 7.19 -13.57
N ALA A 499 14.80 7.87 -14.72
CA ALA A 499 14.42 7.30 -16.02
C ALA A 499 15.19 6.00 -16.37
N THR A 500 16.27 5.67 -15.66
CA THR A 500 17.05 4.44 -15.86
C THR A 500 17.06 3.50 -14.65
N SER A 501 16.32 3.77 -13.57
CA SER A 501 16.35 2.91 -12.38
C SER A 501 15.11 3.02 -11.48
N ALA A 502 14.74 1.89 -10.88
CA ALA A 502 13.70 1.77 -9.85
C ALA A 502 14.14 0.78 -8.75
N GLU A 503 13.46 0.80 -7.61
CA GLU A 503 13.66 -0.12 -6.49
C GLU A 503 12.32 -0.76 -6.15
N LEU A 504 12.29 -2.09 -5.96
CA LEU A 504 11.09 -2.85 -5.62
C LEU A 504 11.26 -3.45 -4.22
N TYR A 505 10.30 -3.19 -3.33
CA TYR A 505 10.25 -3.60 -1.93
C TYR A 505 9.08 -4.57 -1.68
N PHE A 506 9.22 -5.45 -0.69
CA PHE A 506 8.21 -6.44 -0.30
C PHE A 506 7.84 -6.26 1.16
N THR A 507 6.63 -6.71 1.53
CA THR A 507 6.08 -6.55 2.88
C THR A 507 6.78 -7.43 3.94
N GLU A 508 7.65 -8.35 3.54
CA GLU A 508 8.34 -9.30 4.41
C GLU A 508 9.62 -9.85 3.75
N ASP A 509 10.40 -10.66 4.47
CA ASP A 509 11.59 -11.33 3.94
C ASP A 509 11.22 -12.40 2.89
N VAL A 510 11.86 -12.36 1.72
CA VAL A 510 11.51 -13.22 0.57
C VAL A 510 12.65 -14.09 0.05
N ASP A 511 12.30 -15.24 -0.51
CA ASP A 511 13.14 -16.09 -1.35
C ASP A 511 12.85 -15.78 -2.82
N LEU A 512 13.90 -15.43 -3.56
CA LEU A 512 13.85 -15.02 -4.97
C LEU A 512 14.33 -16.11 -5.95
N ASP A 513 14.59 -17.34 -5.51
CA ASP A 513 15.18 -18.38 -6.37
C ASP A 513 14.34 -18.69 -7.63
N ASP A 514 13.03 -18.47 -7.59
CA ASP A 514 12.10 -18.65 -8.71
C ASP A 514 11.55 -17.31 -9.28
N LEU A 515 12.11 -16.17 -8.87
CA LEU A 515 11.64 -14.83 -9.28
C LEU A 515 11.69 -14.62 -10.80
N GLU A 516 10.58 -14.13 -11.36
CA GLU A 516 10.51 -13.64 -12.75
C GLU A 516 9.87 -12.24 -12.79
N LEU A 517 10.55 -11.31 -13.48
CA LEU A 517 10.10 -9.94 -13.71
C LEU A 517 9.90 -9.69 -15.20
N ARG A 518 8.70 -9.27 -15.60
CA ARG A 518 8.35 -8.96 -16.99
C ARG A 518 7.84 -7.53 -17.12
N LEU A 519 8.38 -6.78 -18.09
CA LEU A 519 8.06 -5.38 -18.33
C LEU A 519 7.31 -5.23 -19.66
N TYR A 520 6.18 -4.53 -19.63
CA TYR A 520 5.34 -4.23 -20.79
C TYR A 520 5.19 -2.72 -20.98
N ASP A 521 5.15 -2.26 -22.22
CA ASP A 521 4.79 -0.88 -22.57
C ASP A 521 3.27 -0.69 -22.72
N SER A 522 2.84 0.54 -22.98
CA SER A 522 1.41 0.89 -23.14
C SER A 522 0.71 0.26 -24.34
N SER A 523 1.45 -0.43 -25.22
CA SER A 523 0.92 -1.19 -26.36
C SER A 523 0.94 -2.71 -26.10
N ASP A 524 1.06 -3.12 -24.83
CA ASP A 524 1.21 -4.51 -24.37
C ASP A 524 2.43 -5.24 -24.96
N LYS A 525 3.44 -4.50 -25.45
CA LYS A 525 4.65 -5.09 -25.98
C LYS A 525 5.61 -5.40 -24.84
N ASN A 526 6.03 -6.66 -24.74
CA ASN A 526 7.06 -7.07 -23.79
C ASN A 526 8.42 -6.44 -24.18
N ILE A 527 8.95 -5.61 -23.27
CA ILE A 527 10.24 -4.92 -23.40
C ILE A 527 11.23 -5.32 -22.29
N SER A 528 11.03 -6.47 -21.65
CA SER A 528 11.86 -6.98 -20.54
C SER A 528 13.35 -7.05 -20.88
N SER A 529 13.72 -7.16 -22.16
CA SER A 529 15.11 -7.12 -22.62
C SER A 529 15.83 -5.80 -22.32
N LYS A 530 15.09 -4.72 -22.05
CA LYS A 530 15.62 -3.41 -21.66
C LYS A 530 15.85 -3.30 -20.15
N MET A 531 15.41 -4.27 -19.36
CA MET A 531 15.43 -4.25 -17.90
C MET A 531 16.43 -5.28 -17.36
N ASN A 532 17.20 -4.89 -16.35
CA ASN A 532 18.01 -5.78 -15.53
C ASN A 532 17.65 -5.54 -14.06
N PHE A 533 17.79 -6.56 -13.22
CA PHE A 533 17.50 -6.44 -11.80
C PHE A 533 18.52 -7.19 -10.93
N THR A 534 18.68 -6.77 -9.68
CA THR A 534 19.61 -7.38 -8.72
C THR A 534 19.07 -7.20 -7.29
N PRO A 535 19.09 -8.24 -6.43
CA PRO A 535 19.47 -9.62 -6.74
C PRO A 535 18.45 -10.30 -7.68
N SER A 536 18.87 -11.40 -8.33
CA SER A 536 18.03 -12.17 -9.25
C SER A 536 17.70 -13.59 -8.75
N SER A 537 18.08 -13.90 -7.51
CA SER A 537 17.96 -15.20 -6.83
C SER A 537 18.48 -15.09 -5.39
N GLY A 538 18.09 -16.01 -4.52
CA GLY A 538 18.48 -16.04 -3.10
C GLY A 538 17.58 -15.20 -2.18
N ASP A 539 17.92 -15.20 -0.89
CA ASP A 539 17.15 -14.50 0.14
C ASP A 539 17.32 -12.97 0.05
N LEU A 540 16.23 -12.23 0.24
CA LEU A 540 16.18 -10.78 0.35
C LEU A 540 15.42 -10.41 1.63
N ASP A 541 16.04 -9.58 2.48
CA ASP A 541 15.41 -9.09 3.70
C ASP A 541 14.45 -7.92 3.35
N MET A 542 13.36 -7.72 4.10
CA MET A 542 12.33 -6.72 3.74
C MET A 542 12.86 -5.27 3.59
N GLU A 543 13.94 -4.93 4.28
CA GLU A 543 14.58 -3.59 4.19
C GLU A 543 15.40 -3.39 2.90
N ASP A 544 15.77 -4.48 2.22
CA ASP A 544 16.61 -4.46 1.03
C ASP A 544 15.76 -4.55 -0.26
N PRO A 545 15.96 -3.65 -1.25
CA PRO A 545 15.19 -3.70 -2.48
C PRO A 545 15.77 -4.63 -3.54
N ILE A 546 14.93 -5.06 -4.47
CA ILE A 546 15.38 -5.43 -5.81
C ILE A 546 15.66 -4.14 -6.59
N ALA A 547 16.93 -3.91 -6.91
CA ALA A 547 17.36 -2.79 -7.73
C ALA A 547 17.11 -3.10 -9.22
N ILE A 548 16.18 -2.38 -9.83
CA ILE A 548 15.83 -2.46 -11.25
C ILE A 548 16.59 -1.37 -12.02
N THR A 549 17.21 -1.73 -13.14
CA THR A 549 17.96 -0.81 -14.01
C THR A 549 17.57 -1.01 -15.47
N PHE A 550 17.36 0.10 -16.19
CA PHE A 550 17.05 0.07 -17.62
C PHE A 550 18.31 0.33 -18.44
N THR A 551 18.48 -0.38 -19.56
CA THR A 551 19.65 -0.27 -20.44
C THR A 551 19.76 1.10 -21.13
N GLU A 552 18.62 1.80 -21.23
CA GLU A 552 18.46 3.14 -21.77
C GLU A 552 17.29 3.83 -21.02
N PRO A 553 17.23 5.17 -20.99
CA PRO A 553 16.08 5.88 -20.41
C PRO A 553 14.77 5.44 -21.06
N ILE A 554 13.75 5.17 -20.25
CA ILE A 554 12.39 4.86 -20.70
C ILE A 554 11.45 6.00 -20.32
N GLU A 555 10.41 6.23 -21.13
CA GLU A 555 9.43 7.31 -20.94
C GLU A 555 8.03 6.78 -21.25
N GLY A 556 7.01 7.24 -20.50
CA GLY A 556 5.63 6.81 -20.68
C GLY A 556 5.10 5.90 -19.58
N THR A 557 4.04 5.15 -19.86
CA THR A 557 3.39 4.23 -18.91
C THR A 557 3.81 2.79 -19.18
N PHE A 558 4.10 2.05 -18.12
CA PHE A 558 4.60 0.68 -18.18
C PHE A 558 3.88 -0.20 -17.15
N GLU A 559 3.87 -1.51 -17.40
CA GLU A 559 3.42 -2.51 -16.45
C GLU A 559 4.56 -3.46 -16.10
N LEU A 560 4.82 -3.62 -14.80
CA LEU A 560 5.77 -4.59 -14.26
C LEU A 560 4.98 -5.77 -13.67
N VAL A 561 5.13 -6.94 -14.28
CA VAL A 561 4.59 -8.21 -13.78
C VAL A 561 5.66 -8.90 -12.94
N ILE A 562 5.29 -9.31 -11.73
CA ILE A 562 6.16 -9.94 -10.74
C ILE A 562 5.56 -11.29 -10.35
N GLU A 563 6.33 -12.36 -10.47
CA GLU A 563 5.93 -13.73 -10.13
C GLU A 563 7.10 -14.52 -9.52
N GLY A 564 6.81 -15.66 -8.90
CA GLY A 564 7.84 -16.56 -8.37
C GLY A 564 8.50 -16.13 -7.07
N VAL A 565 7.95 -15.13 -6.37
CA VAL A 565 8.42 -14.67 -5.05
C VAL A 565 7.81 -15.55 -3.96
N ARG A 566 8.63 -16.03 -3.02
CA ARG A 566 8.16 -16.87 -1.91
C ARG A 566 8.55 -16.30 -0.56
N ASP A 567 7.76 -16.63 0.45
CA ASP A 567 8.11 -16.38 1.85
C ASP A 567 9.37 -17.19 2.24
N LYS A 568 10.35 -16.51 2.86
CA LYS A 568 11.61 -17.11 3.35
C LYS A 568 11.43 -17.97 4.61
N ASN A 569 10.50 -17.62 5.49
CA ASN A 569 10.29 -18.20 6.82
C ASN A 569 9.36 -19.42 6.83
N LEU A 570 8.61 -19.68 5.74
CA LEU A 570 7.70 -20.83 5.65
C LEU A 570 8.26 -22.03 4.85
N PRO A 571 8.35 -23.23 5.46
CA PRO A 571 8.72 -24.44 4.72
C PRO A 571 7.48 -25.01 4.00
N LEU A 572 7.29 -24.61 2.73
CA LEU A 572 6.42 -25.17 1.65
C LEU A 572 5.40 -24.14 1.09
N ALA A 573 5.86 -23.32 0.14
CA ALA A 573 5.10 -22.82 -1.01
C ALA A 573 3.85 -21.94 -0.74
N THR A 574 3.98 -20.91 0.08
CA THR A 574 3.13 -19.71 -0.07
C THR A 574 3.84 -18.77 -1.04
N GLU A 575 3.65 -19.02 -2.33
CA GLU A 575 4.12 -18.13 -3.39
C GLU A 575 3.22 -16.89 -3.43
N MET A 576 3.82 -15.72 -3.57
CA MET A 576 3.11 -14.48 -3.83
C MET A 576 2.23 -14.65 -5.07
N GLU A 577 0.98 -14.20 -5.01
CA GLU A 577 0.12 -14.13 -6.19
C GLU A 577 0.74 -13.22 -7.26
N THR A 578 0.67 -13.62 -8.53
CA THR A 578 1.22 -12.82 -9.63
C THR A 578 0.67 -11.40 -9.57
N THR A 579 1.57 -10.44 -9.38
CA THR A 579 1.22 -9.04 -9.16
C THR A 579 1.63 -8.23 -10.37
N THR A 580 0.76 -7.33 -10.82
CA THR A 580 1.04 -6.39 -11.91
C THR A 580 0.96 -4.97 -11.39
N LEU A 581 2.05 -4.23 -11.53
CA LEU A 581 2.15 -2.84 -11.11
C LEU A 581 2.23 -1.94 -12.34
N SER A 582 1.28 -1.02 -12.47
CA SER A 582 1.37 0.05 -13.47
C SER A 582 2.16 1.22 -12.89
N PHE A 583 3.16 1.71 -13.63
CA PHE A 583 3.95 2.88 -13.25
C PHE A 583 4.22 3.78 -14.45
N THR A 584 4.49 5.06 -14.18
CA THR A 584 4.81 6.04 -15.22
C THR A 584 6.21 6.57 -15.04
N MET A 585 7.01 6.51 -16.10
CA MET A 585 8.30 7.18 -16.16
C MET A 585 8.12 8.58 -16.74
N THR A 586 8.39 9.60 -15.93
CA THR A 586 8.27 10.99 -16.35
C THR A 586 9.46 11.37 -17.21
N ASP A 587 9.20 12.11 -18.28
CA ASP A 587 10.22 12.80 -19.06
C ASP A 587 11.14 13.64 -18.15
N GLN A 588 12.44 13.55 -18.38
CA GLN A 588 13.49 14.31 -17.68
C GLN A 588 14.29 15.20 -18.64
N THR A 589 13.96 15.16 -19.94
CA THR A 589 14.62 15.91 -21.00
C THR A 589 14.07 17.32 -21.00
N PRO A 590 14.85 18.35 -20.64
CA PRO A 590 14.34 19.71 -20.65
C PRO A 590 14.16 20.21 -22.09
N PRO A 591 13.13 21.02 -22.36
CA PRO A 591 12.91 21.55 -23.68
C PRO A 591 14.08 22.42 -24.15
N ASP A 592 14.45 22.31 -25.42
CA ASP A 592 15.54 23.07 -26.03
C ASP A 592 14.99 24.24 -26.86
N PHE A 593 15.48 25.45 -26.58
CA PHE A 593 15.16 26.63 -27.38
C PHE A 593 15.58 26.51 -28.84
N GLY A 594 16.54 25.63 -29.16
CA GLY A 594 16.97 25.36 -30.53
C GLY A 594 15.87 24.79 -31.42
N ASP A 595 14.87 24.14 -30.82
CA ASP A 595 13.80 23.44 -31.53
C ASP A 595 12.49 24.26 -31.57
N PHE A 596 12.49 25.46 -31.00
CA PHE A 596 11.33 26.34 -31.05
C PHE A 596 11.31 27.11 -32.36
N GLU A 597 10.11 27.35 -32.89
CA GLU A 597 9.91 28.16 -34.09
C GLU A 597 8.88 29.27 -33.84
N ALA A 598 9.07 30.44 -34.48
CA ALA A 598 8.17 31.57 -34.36
C ALA A 598 7.84 32.11 -35.75
N VAL A 599 6.57 31.99 -36.14
CA VAL A 599 6.09 32.28 -37.50
C VAL A 599 4.97 33.31 -37.43
N ILE A 600 5.00 34.33 -38.29
CA ILE A 600 3.95 35.36 -38.36
C ILE A 600 3.06 35.18 -39.58
N HIS A 601 1.77 34.93 -39.35
CA HIS A 601 0.77 34.87 -40.41
C HIS A 601 -0.01 36.18 -40.50
N ARG A 602 -0.47 36.51 -41.73
CA ARG A 602 -1.25 37.73 -42.02
C ARG A 602 -0.56 38.99 -41.49
N ALA A 603 0.76 39.07 -41.65
CA ALA A 603 1.61 40.13 -41.13
C ALA A 603 1.12 41.53 -41.60
N GLY A 604 0.77 42.41 -40.65
CA GLY A 604 0.24 43.75 -40.90
C GLY A 604 -1.21 43.81 -41.41
N GLU A 605 -1.92 42.68 -41.48
CA GLU A 605 -3.33 42.58 -41.89
C GLU A 605 -4.24 42.35 -40.67
N THR A 606 -5.56 42.38 -40.87
CA THR A 606 -6.52 42.00 -39.82
C THR A 606 -6.33 40.54 -39.43
N ASP A 607 -6.51 40.20 -38.15
CA ASP A 607 -6.30 38.85 -37.60
C ASP A 607 -4.84 38.35 -37.69
N GLN A 608 -3.86 39.27 -37.64
CA GLN A 608 -2.44 38.94 -37.55
C GLN A 608 -2.17 38.02 -36.35
N VAL A 609 -1.49 36.90 -36.57
CA VAL A 609 -1.21 35.88 -35.54
C VAL A 609 0.25 35.48 -35.56
N LEU A 610 0.91 35.59 -34.41
CA LEU A 610 2.23 35.04 -34.16
C LEU A 610 2.06 33.64 -33.60
N LEU A 611 2.48 32.64 -34.37
CA LEU A 611 2.49 31.24 -33.99
C LEU A 611 3.87 30.90 -33.39
N VAL A 612 3.89 30.32 -32.19
CA VAL A 612 5.12 29.80 -31.58
C VAL A 612 4.97 28.30 -31.43
N ARG A 613 5.77 27.53 -32.17
CA ARG A 613 5.79 26.06 -32.15
C ARG A 613 6.91 25.56 -31.24
N PHE A 614 6.61 24.51 -30.50
CA PHE A 614 7.50 23.76 -29.64
C PHE A 614 7.60 22.33 -30.19
N ASN A 615 8.73 21.67 -29.98
CA ASN A 615 8.97 20.29 -30.43
C ASN A 615 8.31 19.22 -29.54
N GLU A 616 7.68 19.65 -28.44
CA GLU A 616 7.06 18.80 -27.43
C GLU A 616 5.93 19.56 -26.72
N ALA A 617 5.13 18.83 -25.94
CA ALA A 617 4.06 19.41 -25.16
C ALA A 617 4.60 20.25 -23.99
N MET A 618 4.19 21.52 -23.91
CA MET A 618 4.70 22.46 -22.93
C MET A 618 3.75 22.68 -21.75
N ALA A 619 4.27 23.19 -20.64
CA ALA A 619 3.43 23.63 -19.52
C ALA A 619 2.49 24.75 -19.97
N THR A 620 1.18 24.57 -19.78
CA THR A 620 0.15 25.57 -20.11
C THR A 620 -0.32 26.40 -18.92
N SER A 621 0.21 26.12 -17.72
CA SER A 621 -0.08 26.89 -16.51
C SER A 621 1.16 27.06 -15.61
N GLY A 622 1.16 28.10 -14.77
CA GLY A 622 2.30 28.45 -13.92
C GLY A 622 3.24 29.49 -14.54
N SER A 623 4.29 29.87 -13.80
CA SER A 623 5.17 30.99 -14.17
C SER A 623 6.02 30.72 -15.42
N TYR A 624 6.39 29.46 -15.67
CA TYR A 624 7.16 29.05 -16.84
C TYR A 624 6.28 28.47 -17.96
N SER A 625 4.96 28.71 -17.90
CA SER A 625 4.06 28.24 -18.95
C SER A 625 4.19 29.04 -20.23
N ILE A 626 3.86 28.38 -21.34
CA ILE A 626 3.73 29.04 -22.65
C ILE A 626 2.56 30.03 -22.68
N SER A 627 1.53 29.83 -21.85
CA SER A 627 0.42 30.78 -21.75
C SER A 627 0.76 32.06 -20.97
N ASN A 628 1.90 32.11 -20.28
CA ASN A 628 2.34 33.31 -19.56
C ASN A 628 3.04 34.30 -20.50
N LEU A 629 2.30 35.31 -20.96
CA LEU A 629 2.80 36.34 -21.87
C LEU A 629 4.00 37.17 -21.36
N SER A 630 4.29 37.17 -20.05
CA SER A 630 5.53 37.78 -19.53
C SER A 630 6.80 37.02 -19.94
N ASN A 631 6.68 35.80 -20.43
CA ASN A 631 7.80 35.02 -20.96
C ASN A 631 8.19 35.45 -22.38
N TYR A 632 7.49 36.40 -23.01
CA TYR A 632 7.69 36.74 -24.42
C TYR A 632 7.95 38.24 -24.61
N ILE A 633 9.04 38.57 -25.30
CA ILE A 633 9.43 39.94 -25.64
C ILE A 633 9.67 40.04 -27.15
N ILE A 634 8.89 40.85 -27.85
CA ILE A 634 9.14 41.18 -29.26
C ILE A 634 10.22 42.25 -29.32
N LYS A 635 11.30 41.97 -30.04
CA LYS A 635 12.37 42.92 -30.36
C LYS A 635 12.31 43.21 -31.86
N SER A 636 12.02 44.45 -32.24
CA SER A 636 11.98 44.82 -33.67
C SER A 636 13.06 45.84 -34.02
N GLY A 637 13.72 45.60 -35.16
CA GLY A 637 14.66 46.54 -35.77
C GLY A 637 13.97 47.70 -36.50
N ALA A 638 12.67 47.60 -36.76
CA ALA A 638 11.89 48.59 -37.51
C ALA A 638 10.40 48.54 -37.13
N LEU A 639 10.02 49.09 -35.98
CA LEU A 639 8.63 49.47 -35.77
C LEU A 639 8.39 50.84 -36.38
N THR A 640 7.45 50.91 -37.32
CA THR A 640 6.85 52.18 -37.72
C THR A 640 5.85 52.60 -36.66
N ASP A 641 6.29 53.51 -35.79
CA ASP A 641 5.54 54.05 -34.66
C ASP A 641 4.17 54.63 -35.04
N ARG A 642 3.12 54.09 -34.43
CA ARG A 642 1.96 54.75 -33.81
C ARG A 642 1.65 56.17 -34.32
N GLY A 643 1.43 56.32 -35.63
CA GLY A 643 1.00 57.57 -36.27
C GLY A 643 1.86 58.82 -36.01
N SER A 644 3.07 58.72 -35.46
CA SER A 644 3.82 59.87 -34.93
C SER A 644 5.10 60.23 -35.71
N GLY A 645 5.50 59.41 -36.68
CA GLY A 645 6.64 59.70 -37.56
C GLY A 645 8.00 59.63 -36.84
N TYR A 646 8.10 58.85 -35.78
CA TYR A 646 9.35 58.53 -35.09
C TYR A 646 9.81 57.11 -35.49
N SER A 647 11.09 56.96 -35.84
CA SER A 647 11.72 55.65 -36.07
C SER A 647 12.85 55.52 -35.05
N PRO A 648 12.67 54.73 -33.97
CA PRO A 648 13.73 54.49 -33.00
C PRO A 648 14.60 53.30 -33.40
N SER A 649 15.87 53.37 -33.03
CA SER A 649 16.78 52.23 -32.96
C SER A 649 16.29 51.23 -31.91
N THR A 650 15.88 50.03 -32.33
CA THR A 650 15.48 48.86 -31.51
C THR A 650 14.46 49.15 -30.42
N ALA A 651 13.18 48.89 -30.70
CA ALA A 651 12.12 48.94 -29.71
C ALA A 651 11.78 47.49 -29.27
N SER A 652 11.64 47.28 -27.96
CA SER A 652 11.32 45.98 -27.34
C SER A 652 10.01 46.07 -26.56
N PHE A 653 9.10 45.13 -26.76
CA PHE A 653 7.76 45.10 -26.14
C PHE A 653 7.56 43.75 -25.47
N GLU A 654 7.30 43.76 -24.17
CA GLU A 654 6.86 42.56 -23.45
C GLU A 654 5.38 42.34 -23.76
N LEU A 655 5.00 41.12 -24.17
CA LEU A 655 3.62 40.86 -24.59
C LEU A 655 2.61 41.04 -23.46
N SER A 656 3.01 40.82 -22.20
CA SER A 656 2.19 41.11 -21.02
C SER A 656 1.77 42.59 -20.89
N GLN A 657 2.50 43.52 -21.52
CA GLN A 657 2.14 44.95 -21.52
C GLN A 657 1.09 45.29 -22.57
N LEU A 658 0.85 44.37 -23.51
CA LEU A 658 -0.17 44.45 -24.56
C LEU A 658 -1.41 43.61 -24.21
N ASP A 659 -1.38 42.89 -23.08
CA ASP A 659 -2.34 41.86 -22.63
C ASP A 659 -3.83 42.27 -22.69
N SER A 660 -4.18 43.57 -22.58
CA SER A 660 -5.57 44.01 -22.75
C SER A 660 -6.11 43.86 -24.18
N ASP A 661 -5.21 43.76 -25.15
CA ASP A 661 -5.49 43.80 -26.58
C ASP A 661 -5.11 42.48 -27.28
N LEU A 662 -4.51 41.51 -26.57
CA LEU A 662 -4.08 40.22 -27.13
C LEU A 662 -5.09 39.11 -26.84
N THR A 663 -5.20 38.16 -27.77
CA THR A 663 -5.87 36.87 -27.52
C THR A 663 -4.86 35.76 -27.75
N THR A 664 -4.81 34.77 -26.86
CA THR A 664 -3.95 33.59 -27.03
C THR A 664 -4.78 32.33 -27.11
N ASN A 665 -4.27 31.36 -27.88
CA ASN A 665 -4.80 30.02 -27.92
C ASN A 665 -3.64 29.02 -27.86
N VAL A 666 -3.85 27.89 -27.21
CA VAL A 666 -2.86 26.80 -27.17
C VAL A 666 -3.48 25.61 -27.89
N SER A 667 -2.69 24.93 -28.74
CA SER A 667 -3.12 23.70 -29.42
C SER A 667 -3.54 22.63 -28.41
N SER A 668 -4.38 21.68 -28.83
CA SER A 668 -4.77 20.53 -28.00
C SER A 668 -3.58 19.68 -27.57
N GLY A 669 -2.51 19.63 -28.38
CA GLY A 669 -1.25 18.96 -28.07
C GLY A 669 -0.37 19.72 -27.07
N GLY A 670 -0.66 20.99 -26.76
CA GLY A 670 0.17 21.80 -25.85
C GLY A 670 1.52 22.23 -26.43
N ASP A 671 1.76 21.97 -27.71
CA ASP A 671 3.01 22.17 -28.46
C ASP A 671 2.99 23.45 -29.31
N THR A 672 1.88 24.18 -29.37
CA THR A 672 1.77 25.40 -30.17
C THR A 672 1.02 26.48 -29.41
N LEU A 673 1.57 27.70 -29.41
CA LEU A 673 0.95 28.91 -28.89
C LEU A 673 0.63 29.87 -30.03
N GLU A 674 -0.64 30.14 -30.23
CA GLU A 674 -1.14 31.22 -31.09
C GLU A 674 -1.27 32.51 -30.27
N ILE A 675 -0.70 33.61 -30.78
CA ILE A 675 -0.84 34.94 -30.19
C ILE A 675 -1.41 35.88 -31.25
N PHE A 676 -2.68 36.21 -31.11
CA PHE A 676 -3.36 37.19 -31.96
C PHE A 676 -2.98 38.60 -31.48
N ILE A 677 -2.24 39.31 -32.34
CA ILE A 677 -1.71 40.65 -32.06
C ILE A 677 -2.42 41.61 -33.01
N PRO A 678 -3.28 42.52 -32.53
CA PRO A 678 -3.98 43.46 -33.39
C PRO A 678 -3.00 44.25 -34.25
N SER A 679 -3.19 44.23 -35.57
CA SER A 679 -2.38 45.05 -36.47
C SER A 679 -2.85 46.51 -36.47
N VAL A 680 -2.07 47.42 -37.05
CA VAL A 680 -2.47 48.83 -37.23
C VAL A 680 -3.70 48.95 -38.13
N SER A 681 -3.90 47.97 -39.02
CA SER A 681 -5.09 47.90 -39.87
C SER A 681 -6.38 47.58 -39.08
N GLU A 682 -6.23 46.88 -37.96
CA GLU A 682 -7.32 46.46 -37.07
C GLU A 682 -7.57 47.48 -35.94
N ASP A 683 -6.51 47.89 -35.22
CA ASP A 683 -6.53 48.99 -34.25
C ASP A 683 -5.50 50.07 -34.62
N SER A 684 -5.98 51.16 -35.20
CA SER A 684 -5.13 52.29 -35.58
C SER A 684 -4.43 53.03 -34.41
N VAL A 685 -4.79 52.76 -33.16
CA VAL A 685 -4.29 53.44 -31.96
C VAL A 685 -3.33 52.57 -31.15
N HIS A 686 -3.60 51.26 -31.04
CA HIS A 686 -2.82 50.30 -30.24
C HIS A 686 -2.22 49.15 -31.05
N GLY A 687 -2.57 49.02 -32.33
CA GLY A 687 -2.11 47.94 -33.18
C GLY A 687 -0.60 47.96 -33.47
N LEU A 688 -0.05 46.78 -33.69
CA LEU A 688 1.35 46.50 -33.93
C LEU A 688 1.51 45.64 -35.19
N ASP A 689 2.05 46.23 -36.25
CA ASP A 689 2.40 45.48 -37.46
C ASP A 689 3.73 44.75 -37.24
N LEU A 690 3.68 43.42 -37.29
CA LEU A 690 4.88 42.59 -37.32
C LEU A 690 5.31 42.37 -38.77
N SER A 691 6.60 42.10 -38.98
CA SER A 691 7.15 41.82 -40.30
C SER A 691 8.13 40.65 -40.21
N PRO A 692 7.97 39.62 -41.05
CA PRO A 692 8.93 38.53 -41.15
C PRO A 692 10.35 39.08 -41.38
N SER A 693 11.37 38.43 -40.82
CA SER A 693 12.80 38.76 -40.99
C SER A 693 13.28 40.13 -40.44
N LEU A 694 12.40 40.95 -39.85
CA LEU A 694 12.74 42.24 -39.24
C LEU A 694 12.45 42.32 -37.73
N GLY A 695 11.74 41.34 -37.18
CA GLY A 695 11.47 41.16 -35.75
C GLY A 695 12.07 39.86 -35.22
N THR A 696 12.48 39.86 -33.96
CA THR A 696 12.87 38.67 -33.20
C THR A 696 11.98 38.53 -31.97
N LEU A 697 11.74 37.29 -31.55
CA LEU A 697 11.05 36.95 -30.33
C LEU A 697 12.09 36.52 -29.30
N GLU A 698 12.20 37.23 -28.18
CA GLU A 698 12.89 36.70 -27.01
C GLU A 698 11.90 35.92 -26.15
N VAL A 699 12.23 34.67 -25.90
CA VAL A 699 11.48 33.73 -25.06
C VAL A 699 12.27 33.53 -23.77
N GLY A 700 11.63 33.75 -22.63
CA GLY A 700 12.16 33.48 -21.30
C GLY A 700 12.15 31.99 -21.00
N ARG A 701 12.55 31.62 -19.77
CA ARG A 701 12.58 30.21 -19.35
C ARG A 701 11.17 29.60 -19.43
N LEU A 702 11.06 28.48 -20.11
CA LEU A 702 9.82 27.71 -20.22
C LEU A 702 9.97 26.34 -19.57
N ALA A 703 8.86 25.70 -19.25
CA ALA A 703 8.80 24.31 -18.79
C ALA A 703 8.01 23.45 -19.77
N ASP A 704 8.42 22.20 -19.93
CA ASP A 704 7.61 21.17 -20.59
C ASP A 704 6.39 20.78 -19.72
N ALA A 705 5.56 19.87 -20.22
CA ALA A 705 4.41 19.34 -19.47
C ALA A 705 4.82 18.56 -18.19
N ALA A 706 6.02 17.98 -18.13
CA ALA A 706 6.57 17.25 -16.99
C ALA A 706 7.20 18.17 -15.91
N GLY A 707 7.35 19.46 -16.20
CA GLY A 707 7.95 20.46 -15.32
C GLY A 707 9.45 20.67 -15.49
N ASN A 708 10.11 19.99 -16.44
CA ASN A 708 11.52 20.27 -16.72
C ASN A 708 11.63 21.61 -17.43
N THR A 709 12.53 22.45 -16.93
CA THR A 709 12.70 23.81 -17.45
C THR A 709 13.86 23.89 -18.42
N THR A 710 13.73 24.70 -19.48
CA THR A 710 14.83 25.04 -20.39
C THR A 710 16.12 25.35 -19.61
N THR A 711 17.24 24.84 -20.08
CA THR A 711 18.55 24.98 -19.39
C THR A 711 19.07 26.43 -19.41
N GLN A 712 18.76 27.17 -20.49
CA GLN A 712 19.05 28.61 -20.60
C GLN A 712 17.89 29.44 -20.00
N TYR A 713 18.19 30.66 -19.54
CA TYR A 713 17.19 31.55 -18.94
C TYR A 713 16.33 32.30 -19.98
N SER A 714 16.87 32.53 -21.17
CA SER A 714 16.14 33.06 -22.31
C SER A 714 16.89 32.74 -23.60
N TYR A 715 16.16 32.79 -24.72
CA TYR A 715 16.70 32.68 -26.06
C TYR A 715 16.01 33.70 -26.98
N THR A 716 16.70 34.16 -28.02
CA THR A 716 16.12 35.07 -29.00
C THR A 716 16.15 34.40 -30.37
N MET A 717 14.96 34.19 -30.93
CA MET A 717 14.73 33.56 -32.22
C MET A 717 14.18 34.56 -33.23
N ASN A 718 14.32 34.26 -34.53
CA ASN A 718 13.72 35.09 -35.57
C ASN A 718 12.21 34.89 -35.61
N ILE A 719 11.48 35.93 -36.04
CA ILE A 719 10.09 35.76 -36.47
C ILE A 719 10.12 35.58 -37.98
N ASP A 720 9.85 34.35 -38.41
CA ASP A 720 9.95 33.92 -39.80
C ASP A 720 8.62 34.07 -40.55
N ALA A 721 8.69 33.99 -41.88
CA ALA A 721 7.49 34.00 -42.73
C ALA A 721 6.84 32.60 -42.72
N PRO A 722 5.53 32.49 -43.03
CA PRO A 722 4.86 31.21 -43.19
C PRO A 722 5.61 30.29 -44.15
N GLY A 723 5.70 29.00 -43.79
CA GLY A 723 6.34 27.95 -44.57
C GLY A 723 5.42 27.33 -45.62
N GLU A 724 5.75 26.10 -46.00
CA GLU A 724 4.93 25.20 -46.82
C GLU A 724 4.76 23.90 -46.02
N VAL A 725 3.63 23.22 -46.17
CA VAL A 725 3.37 21.92 -45.51
C VAL A 725 4.10 20.84 -46.30
N ALA A 726 4.98 20.06 -45.66
CA ALA A 726 5.72 18.99 -46.29
C ALA A 726 5.03 17.63 -46.13
N ILE A 727 5.35 16.71 -47.05
CA ILE A 727 5.04 15.29 -46.88
C ILE A 727 6.14 14.69 -46.01
N THR A 728 5.78 14.12 -44.87
CA THR A 728 6.70 13.45 -43.95
C THR A 728 6.95 12.01 -44.35
N GLU A 729 5.89 11.31 -44.75
CA GLU A 729 5.94 9.87 -45.03
C GLU A 729 4.87 9.47 -46.05
N VAL A 730 5.17 8.46 -46.89
CA VAL A 730 4.19 7.86 -47.81
C VAL A 730 4.37 6.35 -47.81
N LYS A 731 3.35 5.61 -47.38
CA LYS A 731 3.36 4.16 -47.20
C LYS A 731 2.32 3.46 -48.04
N ALA A 732 2.69 2.37 -48.71
CA ALA A 732 1.75 1.42 -49.25
C ALA A 732 1.35 0.46 -48.12
N VAL A 733 0.07 0.48 -47.71
CA VAL A 733 -0.45 -0.37 -46.61
C VAL A 733 -1.35 -1.51 -47.12
N GLY A 734 -1.46 -1.61 -48.44
CA GLY A 734 -2.16 -2.69 -49.12
C GLY A 734 -2.03 -2.54 -50.62
N PRO A 735 -2.44 -3.56 -51.39
CA PRO A 735 -2.20 -3.60 -52.84
C PRO A 735 -2.91 -2.48 -53.61
N ASN A 736 -3.90 -1.82 -53.02
CA ASN A 736 -4.57 -0.65 -53.63
C ASN A 736 -4.55 0.58 -52.72
N THR A 737 -3.83 0.55 -51.59
CA THR A 737 -4.00 1.55 -50.53
C THR A 737 -2.68 2.23 -50.22
N VAL A 738 -2.67 3.56 -50.30
CA VAL A 738 -1.51 4.39 -49.95
C VAL A 738 -1.90 5.39 -48.89
N GLU A 739 -1.10 5.49 -47.83
CA GLU A 739 -1.23 6.49 -46.79
C GLU A 739 -0.15 7.55 -46.93
N VAL A 740 -0.54 8.82 -46.85
CA VAL A 740 0.35 9.99 -46.97
C VAL A 740 0.23 10.78 -45.69
N PHE A 741 1.37 11.09 -45.08
CA PHE A 741 1.46 11.84 -43.83
C PHE A 741 2.09 13.21 -44.10
N PHE A 742 1.59 14.23 -43.40
CA PHE A 742 2.04 15.61 -43.52
C PHE A 742 2.63 16.10 -42.19
N ASP A 743 3.46 17.14 -42.25
CA ASP A 743 4.02 17.79 -41.05
C ASP A 743 3.08 18.82 -40.41
N ASP A 744 1.93 19.10 -41.04
CA ASP A 744 0.87 19.98 -40.52
C ASP A 744 -0.50 19.61 -41.10
N ASP A 745 -1.56 20.07 -40.42
CA ASP A 745 -2.96 19.73 -40.69
C ASP A 745 -3.56 20.58 -41.82
N PHE A 746 -4.07 19.93 -42.88
CA PHE A 746 -4.82 20.65 -43.91
C PHE A 746 -6.28 20.91 -43.49
N THR A 747 -6.71 22.17 -43.61
CA THR A 747 -8.13 22.54 -43.47
C THR A 747 -8.91 22.37 -44.76
N ASP A 748 -8.22 22.45 -45.90
CA ASP A 748 -8.77 22.22 -47.23
C ASP A 748 -7.71 21.44 -48.03
N PHE A 749 -8.00 20.20 -48.38
CA PHE A 749 -7.04 19.30 -49.03
C PHE A 749 -7.53 18.88 -50.42
N GLU A 750 -6.71 19.19 -51.42
CA GLU A 750 -6.99 18.93 -52.82
C GLU A 750 -6.19 17.70 -53.27
N SER A 751 -6.87 16.56 -53.37
CA SER A 751 -6.24 15.29 -53.79
C SER A 751 -5.55 15.34 -55.16
N GLU A 752 -5.91 16.30 -56.02
CA GLU A 752 -5.26 16.49 -57.33
C GLU A 752 -3.83 17.04 -57.22
N ASP A 753 -3.44 17.57 -56.05
CA ASP A 753 -2.09 18.07 -55.77
C ASP A 753 -1.06 16.94 -55.65
N LEU A 754 -1.48 15.69 -55.45
CA LEU A 754 -0.60 14.52 -55.36
C LEU A 754 -0.92 13.48 -56.44
N ARG A 755 0.11 12.87 -57.03
CA ARG A 755 -0.05 11.81 -58.04
C ARG A 755 0.86 10.62 -57.79
N PHE A 756 0.35 9.43 -58.09
CA PHE A 756 1.07 8.16 -57.98
C PHE A 756 1.41 7.58 -59.36
N TYR A 757 2.54 6.88 -59.43
CA TYR A 757 3.11 6.32 -60.65
C TYR A 757 3.60 4.89 -60.37
N VAL A 758 3.24 3.94 -61.25
CA VAL A 758 3.70 2.55 -61.19
C VAL A 758 4.60 2.28 -62.40
N ASP A 759 5.79 1.74 -62.14
CA ASP A 759 6.90 1.59 -63.10
C ASP A 759 7.42 2.96 -63.58
N SER A 760 8.69 3.01 -63.98
CA SER A 760 9.35 4.17 -64.61
C SER A 760 8.64 4.72 -65.88
N ALA A 761 7.54 4.08 -66.30
CA ALA A 761 6.67 4.48 -67.39
C ALA A 761 5.61 5.51 -66.95
N ALA A 762 5.52 6.61 -67.70
CA ALA A 762 4.77 7.83 -67.40
C ALA A 762 3.21 7.73 -67.41
N THR A 763 2.62 6.65 -66.94
CA THR A 763 1.16 6.52 -66.74
C THR A 763 0.86 6.85 -65.28
N ALA A 764 0.46 8.09 -65.02
CA ALA A 764 -0.03 8.47 -63.70
C ALA A 764 -1.33 7.71 -63.43
N THR A 765 -1.38 6.95 -62.34
CA THR A 765 -2.65 6.50 -61.78
C THR A 765 -3.12 7.59 -60.83
N THR A 766 -4.38 8.01 -60.97
CA THR A 766 -4.97 8.98 -60.04
C THR A 766 -5.68 8.15 -58.99
N GLY A 767 -5.55 8.48 -57.70
CA GLY A 767 -6.39 7.83 -56.69
C GLY A 767 -7.86 8.03 -57.05
N VAL A 768 -8.64 6.95 -57.11
CA VAL A 768 -10.04 7.00 -57.56
C VAL A 768 -10.93 7.60 -56.48
N ASN A 769 -10.58 7.33 -55.22
CA ASN A 769 -11.18 7.88 -54.01
C ASN A 769 -10.07 8.22 -53.01
N TYR A 770 -10.31 9.24 -52.19
CA TYR A 770 -9.44 9.59 -51.07
C TYR A 770 -10.28 9.88 -49.83
N GLU A 771 -9.73 9.58 -48.67
CA GLU A 771 -10.24 10.00 -47.38
C GLU A 771 -9.12 10.74 -46.64
N ILE A 772 -9.43 11.93 -46.13
CA ILE A 772 -8.53 12.67 -45.24
C ILE A 772 -8.94 12.43 -43.79
N SER A 773 -7.96 12.32 -42.90
CA SER A 773 -8.20 12.21 -41.46
C SER A 773 -8.97 13.41 -40.94
N THR A 774 -9.59 13.26 -39.77
CA THR A 774 -10.37 14.34 -39.14
C THR A 774 -9.51 15.55 -38.76
N GLU A 775 -8.21 15.34 -38.56
CA GLU A 775 -7.25 16.39 -38.20
C GLU A 775 -6.60 17.01 -39.45
N GLY A 776 -6.47 16.26 -40.55
CA GLY A 776 -5.92 16.78 -41.82
C GLY A 776 -4.47 16.37 -42.08
N SER A 777 -3.78 15.80 -41.08
CA SER A 777 -2.40 15.30 -41.12
C SER A 777 -2.18 14.01 -41.92
N LYS A 778 -3.24 13.29 -42.31
CA LYS A 778 -3.13 12.01 -43.04
C LYS A 778 -4.16 11.93 -44.17
N ALA A 779 -3.71 11.56 -45.37
CA ALA A 779 -4.58 11.24 -46.50
C ALA A 779 -4.40 9.77 -46.93
N THR A 780 -5.51 9.06 -47.08
CA THR A 780 -5.55 7.68 -47.57
C THR A 780 -6.08 7.66 -49.00
N TYR A 781 -5.31 7.11 -49.92
CA TYR A 781 -5.61 6.99 -51.34
C TYR A 781 -5.94 5.55 -51.71
N THR A 782 -7.01 5.35 -52.48
CA THR A 782 -7.27 4.07 -53.14
C THR A 782 -6.88 4.17 -54.62
N LEU A 783 -5.92 3.36 -55.06
CA LEU A 783 -5.46 3.31 -56.45
C LEU A 783 -6.47 2.56 -57.35
N GLU A 784 -6.52 2.89 -58.64
CA GLU A 784 -7.40 2.23 -59.62
C GLU A 784 -6.95 0.79 -59.94
N ASP A 785 -5.64 0.59 -59.98
CA ASP A 785 -5.00 -0.69 -60.29
C ASP A 785 -4.11 -1.12 -59.12
N ALA A 786 -4.08 -2.43 -58.85
CA ALA A 786 -3.28 -3.00 -57.79
C ALA A 786 -1.78 -2.90 -58.07
N MET A 787 -1.02 -2.44 -57.08
CA MET A 787 0.43 -2.48 -57.05
C MET A 787 0.94 -3.86 -56.62
N ALA A 788 2.24 -4.10 -56.81
CA ALA A 788 2.89 -5.27 -56.24
C ALA A 788 2.95 -5.15 -54.71
N TYR A 789 2.91 -6.30 -54.01
CA TYR A 789 2.95 -6.33 -52.55
C TYR A 789 4.24 -5.77 -51.96
N ASP A 790 5.33 -5.73 -52.73
CA ASP A 790 6.62 -5.17 -52.29
C ASP A 790 6.74 -3.64 -52.52
N ALA A 791 5.72 -3.01 -53.11
CA ALA A 791 5.66 -1.59 -53.48
C ALA A 791 6.88 -0.99 -54.24
N VAL A 792 7.83 -1.81 -54.71
CA VAL A 792 9.17 -1.39 -55.17
C VAL A 792 9.11 -0.42 -56.35
N ASP A 793 8.08 -0.52 -57.19
CA ASP A 793 7.89 0.29 -58.39
C ASP A 793 6.90 1.45 -58.20
N LEU A 794 6.37 1.67 -56.99
CA LEU A 794 5.43 2.75 -56.70
C LEU A 794 6.16 4.03 -56.32
N MET A 795 5.81 5.11 -57.01
CA MET A 795 6.37 6.44 -56.76
C MET A 795 5.27 7.50 -56.64
N TYR A 796 5.53 8.58 -55.93
CA TYR A 796 4.63 9.72 -55.80
C TYR A 796 5.26 11.04 -56.24
N ARG A 797 4.41 12.04 -56.51
CA ARG A 797 4.83 13.40 -56.85
C ARG A 797 3.76 14.44 -56.50
N VAL A 798 4.20 15.54 -55.89
CA VAL A 798 3.41 16.77 -55.74
C VAL A 798 3.36 17.56 -57.05
N VAL A 799 2.16 17.88 -57.54
CA VAL A 799 1.89 18.54 -58.83
C VAL A 799 1.10 19.84 -58.72
N GLY A 800 0.58 20.18 -57.54
CA GLY A 800 -0.15 21.41 -57.25
C GLY A 800 0.07 21.90 -55.82
N THR A 801 -0.56 23.02 -55.47
CA THR A 801 -0.40 23.74 -54.18
C THR A 801 -1.74 24.31 -53.72
N ASP A 802 -2.86 23.74 -54.17
CA ASP A 802 -4.18 24.27 -53.86
C ASP A 802 -4.64 23.85 -52.45
N SER A 803 -4.04 22.79 -51.89
CA SER A 803 -4.21 22.34 -50.50
C SER A 803 -3.65 23.37 -49.51
N VAL A 804 -4.46 23.78 -48.53
CA VAL A 804 -4.12 24.83 -47.54
C VAL A 804 -4.50 24.48 -46.10
N ASN A 805 -3.58 24.77 -45.16
CA ASN A 805 -3.85 24.66 -43.73
C ASN A 805 -4.63 25.88 -43.19
N ALA A 806 -4.98 25.85 -41.89
CA ALA A 806 -5.71 26.93 -41.22
C ALA A 806 -5.00 28.30 -41.28
N TYR A 807 -3.69 28.28 -41.54
CA TYR A 807 -2.81 29.44 -41.55
C TYR A 807 -2.46 29.92 -42.97
N GLY A 808 -2.98 29.25 -43.99
CA GLY A 808 -2.81 29.58 -45.41
C GLY A 808 -1.50 29.07 -46.04
N GLU A 809 -0.80 28.16 -45.37
CA GLU A 809 0.37 27.47 -45.92
C GLU A 809 -0.08 26.39 -46.90
N THR A 810 0.62 26.28 -48.02
CA THR A 810 0.30 25.34 -49.09
C THR A 810 1.18 24.10 -49.05
N LEU A 811 0.71 22.99 -49.62
CA LEU A 811 1.55 21.80 -49.83
C LEU A 811 2.83 22.14 -50.61
N SER A 812 3.97 21.68 -50.11
CA SER A 812 5.28 22.05 -50.65
C SER A 812 5.52 21.44 -52.03
N LEU A 813 5.85 22.30 -53.00
CA LEU A 813 6.27 21.84 -54.32
C LEU A 813 7.69 21.30 -54.24
N MET A 814 7.84 19.99 -54.37
CA MET A 814 9.16 19.37 -54.52
C MET A 814 9.91 20.00 -55.71
N GLY A 815 10.98 20.73 -55.42
CA GLY A 815 11.76 21.47 -56.41
C GLY A 815 12.37 20.55 -57.46
N THR A 816 12.02 20.74 -58.74
CA THR A 816 12.41 19.95 -59.94
C THR A 816 12.00 18.46 -59.93
N PRO A 817 11.52 17.91 -61.06
CA PRO A 817 10.77 16.66 -61.05
C PRO A 817 11.67 15.43 -60.90
N SER A 818 11.74 14.88 -59.68
CA SER A 818 12.08 13.48 -59.43
C SER A 818 10.92 12.86 -58.66
N ASN A 819 10.43 11.72 -59.13
CA ASN A 819 9.44 10.95 -58.40
C ASN A 819 10.10 10.41 -57.12
N ALA A 820 9.41 10.49 -55.98
CA ALA A 820 9.85 9.92 -54.71
C ALA A 820 9.29 8.50 -54.56
N LEU A 821 10.04 7.58 -53.94
CA LEU A 821 9.58 6.21 -53.71
C LEU A 821 8.52 6.21 -52.60
N VAL A 822 7.52 5.35 -52.75
CA VAL A 822 6.59 5.00 -51.67
C VAL A 822 7.23 3.89 -50.85
N GLU A 823 7.18 3.99 -49.53
CA GLU A 823 7.66 2.97 -48.61
C GLU A 823 6.71 1.77 -48.63
N ASP A 824 7.28 0.57 -48.61
CA ASP A 824 6.53 -0.65 -48.46
C ASP A 824 6.20 -0.90 -46.99
N ALA A 825 4.91 -0.86 -46.67
CA ALA A 825 4.36 -1.19 -45.37
C ALA A 825 3.22 -2.21 -45.51
N ILE A 826 3.25 -3.02 -46.56
CA ILE A 826 2.27 -4.08 -46.78
C ILE A 826 2.75 -5.29 -45.97
N ASP A 827 1.91 -5.79 -45.06
CA ASP A 827 2.28 -6.97 -44.30
C ASP A 827 2.29 -8.22 -45.20
N PRO A 828 3.29 -9.10 -45.07
CA PRO A 828 3.27 -10.38 -45.78
C PRO A 828 2.10 -11.23 -45.32
N ALA A 829 1.41 -11.88 -46.25
CA ALA A 829 0.29 -12.80 -46.00
C ALA A 829 0.51 -14.14 -46.71
N PHE A 830 -0.17 -15.21 -46.27
CA PHE A 830 -0.19 -16.45 -47.04
C PHE A 830 -0.92 -16.22 -48.38
N ILE A 831 -0.33 -16.68 -49.48
CA ILE A 831 -1.08 -16.84 -50.73
C ILE A 831 -1.90 -18.11 -50.59
N LEU A 832 -3.21 -17.93 -50.52
CA LEU A 832 -4.15 -19.02 -50.53
C LEU A 832 -4.62 -19.25 -51.97
N TYR A 833 -4.58 -20.51 -52.43
CA TYR A 833 -5.01 -20.86 -53.77
C TYR A 833 -6.45 -21.38 -53.74
N ASP A 834 -7.27 -20.90 -54.66
CA ASP A 834 -8.61 -21.45 -54.90
C ASP A 834 -8.47 -22.80 -55.63
N LEU A 835 -8.84 -23.88 -54.94
CA LEU A 835 -8.76 -25.25 -55.44
C LEU A 835 -10.15 -25.69 -55.94
N ASP A 836 -10.50 -25.34 -57.19
CA ASP A 836 -11.13 -26.23 -58.20
C ASP A 836 -11.76 -25.49 -59.39
N GLU A 837 -11.78 -26.14 -60.56
CA GLU A 837 -12.43 -25.70 -61.81
C GLU A 837 -13.99 -25.69 -61.73
N ASP A 838 -14.58 -26.09 -60.59
CA ASP A 838 -16.01 -26.41 -60.42
C ASP A 838 -16.71 -25.65 -59.26
N GLY A 839 -16.24 -24.48 -58.85
CA GLY A 839 -17.06 -23.40 -58.23
C GLY A 839 -18.14 -23.74 -57.19
N ASP A 840 -17.84 -24.54 -56.16
CA ASP A 840 -18.64 -24.63 -54.92
C ASP A 840 -17.72 -24.35 -53.70
N GLU A 841 -17.97 -23.19 -53.07
CA GLU A 841 -17.56 -22.59 -51.76
C GLU A 841 -16.33 -23.10 -50.95
N ASP A 842 -15.38 -22.16 -50.78
CA ASP A 842 -14.97 -21.50 -49.52
C ASP A 842 -13.96 -22.14 -48.54
N ASP A 843 -12.93 -22.85 -49.00
CA ASP A 843 -11.72 -23.02 -48.15
C ASP A 843 -10.43 -22.66 -48.91
N PRO A 844 -9.83 -21.48 -48.62
CA PRO A 844 -8.59 -21.06 -49.24
C PRO A 844 -7.44 -21.88 -48.63
N GLY A 845 -6.93 -22.87 -49.36
CA GLY A 845 -5.92 -23.82 -48.90
C GLY A 845 -4.48 -23.46 -49.30
N ILE A 846 -3.51 -23.93 -48.50
CA ILE A 846 -2.08 -23.89 -48.85
C ILE A 846 -1.80 -25.02 -49.84
N LEU A 847 -1.22 -24.70 -51.00
CA LEU A 847 -0.92 -25.63 -52.09
C LEU A 847 0.15 -26.66 -51.67
N LEU A 848 -0.26 -27.91 -51.39
CA LEU A 848 0.68 -28.99 -51.07
C LEU A 848 1.14 -29.74 -52.31
N THR A 849 2.46 -29.71 -52.61
CA THR A 849 3.11 -30.73 -53.43
C THR A 849 3.92 -31.66 -52.53
N THR A 850 3.41 -32.87 -52.31
CA THR A 850 4.21 -33.94 -51.72
C THR A 850 5.24 -34.43 -52.75
N LEU A 851 6.50 -34.01 -52.59
CA LEU A 851 7.63 -34.65 -53.28
C LEU A 851 8.10 -35.84 -52.44
N ASN A 852 8.22 -37.01 -53.09
CA ASN A 852 8.56 -38.30 -52.49
C ASN A 852 9.60 -38.24 -51.36
N THR A 853 9.36 -39.05 -50.33
CA THR A 853 10.26 -39.47 -49.24
C THR A 853 11.75 -39.39 -49.57
N PHE A 854 12.48 -38.48 -48.90
CA PHE A 854 13.94 -38.42 -48.93
C PHE A 854 14.55 -39.47 -47.96
N ASP A 855 14.64 -40.73 -48.38
CA ASP A 855 15.36 -41.78 -47.61
C ASP A 855 16.89 -41.53 -47.57
N ASP A 856 17.40 -40.59 -48.40
CA ASP A 856 18.84 -40.32 -48.53
C ASP A 856 19.37 -39.19 -47.63
N GLU A 857 18.54 -38.24 -47.18
CA GLU A 857 18.97 -37.09 -46.35
C GLU A 857 18.60 -37.24 -44.86
N PHE A 858 17.52 -37.98 -44.56
CA PHE A 858 17.11 -38.36 -43.20
C PHE A 858 16.75 -39.86 -43.14
N PRO A 859 17.74 -40.78 -43.14
CA PRO A 859 17.48 -42.20 -43.19
C PRO A 859 16.76 -42.68 -41.91
N GLY A 860 15.50 -43.10 -42.05
CA GLY A 860 14.69 -43.70 -40.98
C GLY A 860 13.52 -42.88 -40.44
N THR A 861 13.26 -41.67 -40.96
CA THR A 861 12.09 -40.85 -40.60
C THR A 861 11.07 -40.81 -41.74
N ASN A 862 9.78 -41.01 -41.43
CA ASN A 862 8.70 -40.71 -42.37
C ASN A 862 8.48 -39.19 -42.32
N ALA A 863 8.77 -38.47 -43.41
CA ALA A 863 8.63 -37.01 -43.44
C ALA A 863 7.85 -36.55 -44.69
N THR A 864 7.03 -35.50 -44.51
CA THR A 864 6.20 -34.87 -45.55
C THR A 864 6.71 -33.46 -45.81
N VAL A 865 6.65 -32.99 -47.07
CA VAL A 865 7.06 -31.62 -47.44
C VAL A 865 5.83 -30.76 -47.72
N ILE A 866 5.73 -29.62 -47.05
CA ILE A 866 4.67 -28.60 -47.19
C ILE A 866 5.29 -27.38 -47.90
N ALA A 867 4.67 -26.89 -48.97
CA ALA A 867 5.12 -25.67 -49.67
C ALA A 867 4.27 -24.48 -49.23
N LEU A 868 4.92 -23.40 -48.76
CA LEU A 868 4.30 -22.14 -48.38
C LEU A 868 4.61 -21.07 -49.42
N HIS A 869 3.56 -20.35 -49.81
CA HIS A 869 3.61 -19.21 -50.69
C HIS A 869 3.17 -17.98 -49.90
N PHE A 870 3.90 -16.89 -50.05
CA PHE A 870 3.65 -15.62 -49.38
C PHE A 870 3.38 -14.54 -50.41
N THR A 871 2.63 -13.50 -50.06
CA THR A 871 2.33 -12.38 -50.96
C THR A 871 3.59 -11.67 -51.46
N GLU A 872 4.70 -11.84 -50.73
CA GLU A 872 6.02 -11.28 -51.01
C GLU A 872 7.15 -12.15 -50.44
N THR A 873 8.41 -11.71 -50.56
CA THR A 873 9.54 -12.48 -50.04
C THR A 873 9.76 -12.27 -48.54
N ILE A 874 9.63 -13.36 -47.77
CA ILE A 874 9.99 -13.39 -46.35
C ILE A 874 11.52 -13.30 -46.18
N ASN A 875 11.98 -12.54 -45.20
CA ASN A 875 13.36 -12.54 -44.74
C ASN A 875 13.67 -13.85 -44.01
N ALA A 876 14.57 -14.65 -44.61
CA ALA A 876 14.96 -15.95 -44.10
C ALA A 876 15.53 -15.94 -42.65
N ALA A 877 15.99 -14.79 -42.14
CA ALA A 877 16.43 -14.66 -40.75
C ALA A 877 15.28 -14.66 -39.74
N SER A 878 14.05 -14.35 -40.17
CA SER A 878 12.84 -14.44 -39.34
C SER A 878 12.23 -15.84 -39.28
N LEU A 879 12.69 -16.75 -40.16
CA LEU A 879 12.20 -18.12 -40.26
C LEU A 879 13.05 -19.08 -39.41
N SER A 880 12.37 -19.95 -38.67
CA SER A 880 12.98 -21.06 -37.95
C SER A 880 12.08 -22.29 -37.98
N ILE A 881 12.60 -23.45 -37.61
CA ILE A 881 11.78 -24.66 -37.48
C ILE A 881 10.65 -24.53 -36.45
N TYR A 882 10.73 -23.55 -35.53
CA TYR A 882 9.68 -23.25 -34.56
C TYR A 882 8.66 -22.23 -35.07
N SER A 883 8.81 -21.73 -36.30
CA SER A 883 7.91 -20.70 -36.83
C SER A 883 6.51 -21.22 -37.13
N PHE A 884 6.34 -22.54 -37.25
CA PHE A 884 5.06 -23.15 -37.60
C PHE A 884 4.81 -24.43 -36.82
N GLU A 885 3.54 -24.67 -36.49
CA GLU A 885 3.05 -25.90 -35.88
C GLU A 885 1.93 -26.49 -36.74
N VAL A 886 1.88 -27.83 -36.84
CA VAL A 886 0.78 -28.54 -37.48
C VAL A 886 -0.14 -29.07 -36.39
N GLU A 887 -1.34 -28.54 -36.30
CA GLU A 887 -2.30 -28.95 -35.28
C GLU A 887 -2.81 -30.38 -35.50
N GLY A 888 -3.05 -31.11 -34.40
CA GLY A 888 -3.80 -32.37 -34.44
C GLY A 888 -2.98 -33.66 -34.45
N GLY A 889 -1.70 -33.64 -34.08
CA GLY A 889 -0.88 -34.84 -33.88
C GLY A 889 0.54 -34.55 -33.37
N ASP A 890 1.35 -35.60 -33.19
CA ASP A 890 2.77 -35.49 -32.82
C ASP A 890 3.63 -35.18 -34.06
N TYR A 891 3.38 -34.03 -34.72
CA TYR A 891 4.10 -33.58 -35.91
C TYR A 891 5.20 -32.59 -35.55
N GLU A 892 6.42 -32.78 -36.08
CA GLU A 892 7.55 -31.88 -35.80
C GLU A 892 8.12 -31.30 -37.10
N VAL A 893 8.29 -29.98 -37.20
CA VAL A 893 8.98 -29.37 -38.35
C VAL A 893 10.49 -29.60 -38.20
N LEU A 894 11.05 -30.46 -39.05
CA LEU A 894 12.45 -30.85 -39.02
C LEU A 894 13.37 -29.87 -39.74
N ALA A 895 12.87 -29.23 -40.80
CA ALA A 895 13.65 -28.29 -41.60
C ALA A 895 12.75 -27.33 -42.38
N ILE A 896 13.29 -26.14 -42.66
CA ILE A 896 12.70 -25.19 -43.60
C ILE A 896 13.76 -24.88 -44.65
N SER A 897 13.39 -24.94 -45.92
CA SER A 897 14.26 -24.56 -47.04
C SER A 897 13.53 -23.63 -48.00
N SER A 898 14.23 -22.68 -48.60
CA SER A 898 13.65 -21.85 -49.66
C SER A 898 14.09 -22.34 -51.04
N SER A 899 13.20 -22.24 -52.02
CA SER A 899 13.60 -22.32 -53.43
C SER A 899 13.21 -21.04 -54.14
N TRP A 900 14.16 -20.50 -54.91
CA TRP A 900 13.93 -19.36 -55.78
C TRP A 900 13.38 -19.88 -57.11
N ASP A 901 12.09 -19.63 -57.37
CA ASP A 901 11.55 -19.79 -58.72
C ASP A 901 11.71 -18.48 -59.50
N SER A 902 12.31 -18.56 -60.68
CA SER A 902 12.62 -17.42 -61.55
C SER A 902 11.51 -17.13 -62.57
N LEU A 903 10.38 -17.85 -62.49
CA LEU A 903 9.33 -17.87 -63.51
C LEU A 903 8.07 -17.06 -63.16
N GLU A 904 7.87 -16.64 -61.91
CA GLU A 904 6.71 -15.82 -61.53
C GLU A 904 7.04 -14.33 -61.52
N LYS A 905 6.15 -13.54 -62.11
CA LYS A 905 6.32 -12.08 -62.33
C LYS A 905 6.30 -11.24 -61.05
N ASN A 906 6.18 -11.86 -59.87
CA ASN A 906 5.85 -11.17 -58.61
C ASN A 906 6.90 -11.36 -57.50
N ASN A 907 8.11 -11.84 -57.82
CA ASN A 907 9.21 -11.87 -56.84
C ASN A 907 8.89 -12.63 -55.53
N VAL A 908 8.03 -13.65 -55.60
CA VAL A 908 7.58 -14.45 -54.45
C VAL A 908 8.55 -15.61 -54.20
N SER A 909 8.98 -15.77 -52.95
CA SER A 909 9.80 -16.90 -52.52
C SER A 909 8.93 -18.05 -52.00
N THR A 910 9.12 -19.27 -52.51
CA THR A 910 8.44 -20.47 -51.98
C THR A 910 9.31 -21.12 -50.90
N TYR A 911 8.69 -21.42 -49.76
CA TYR A 911 9.32 -22.08 -48.63
C TYR A 911 8.81 -23.50 -48.47
N PHE A 912 9.69 -24.46 -48.20
CA PHE A 912 9.37 -25.87 -48.03
C PHE A 912 9.65 -26.28 -46.59
N LEU A 913 8.60 -26.66 -45.85
CA LEU A 913 8.69 -27.22 -44.51
C LEU A 913 8.76 -28.74 -44.63
N VAL A 914 9.75 -29.34 -44.01
CA VAL A 914 9.86 -30.79 -43.85
C VAL A 914 9.29 -31.15 -42.49
N VAL A 915 8.16 -31.84 -42.46
CA VAL A 915 7.44 -32.21 -41.24
C VAL A 915 7.58 -33.71 -41.00
N GLU A 916 8.05 -34.09 -39.81
CA GLU A 916 8.04 -35.48 -39.37
C GLU A 916 6.60 -35.97 -39.22
N ASN A 917 6.29 -37.06 -39.89
CA ASN A 917 5.00 -37.72 -39.87
C ASN A 917 5.21 -39.21 -39.52
N PRO A 918 5.45 -39.51 -38.23
CA PRO A 918 5.85 -40.85 -37.79
C PRO A 918 4.73 -41.90 -38.01
N GLY A 919 3.48 -41.46 -38.17
CA GLY A 919 2.31 -42.30 -38.43
C GLY A 919 2.05 -42.66 -39.89
N ASP A 920 2.65 -41.94 -40.85
CA ASP A 920 2.20 -41.93 -42.26
C ASP A 920 0.72 -41.49 -42.37
N ASP A 921 0.32 -40.57 -41.50
CA ASP A 921 -1.04 -40.03 -41.43
C ASP A 921 -1.27 -38.99 -42.55
N ASP A 922 -2.50 -38.88 -43.04
CA ASP A 922 -2.83 -37.89 -44.07
C ASP A 922 -2.87 -36.49 -43.44
N LEU A 923 -2.01 -35.58 -43.90
CA LEU A 923 -1.98 -34.20 -43.37
C LEU A 923 -3.08 -33.32 -43.99
N ASP A 924 -3.88 -33.86 -44.92
CA ASP A 924 -4.98 -33.16 -45.59
C ASP A 924 -6.04 -32.70 -44.59
N GLY A 925 -6.39 -31.42 -44.63
CA GLY A 925 -7.39 -30.81 -43.76
C GLY A 925 -6.90 -30.46 -42.35
N LEU A 926 -5.60 -30.61 -42.04
CA LEU A 926 -5.02 -30.14 -40.78
C LEU A 926 -4.66 -28.66 -40.86
N THR A 927 -4.71 -27.97 -39.73
CA THR A 927 -4.34 -26.55 -39.60
C THR A 927 -2.84 -26.42 -39.42
N LEU A 928 -2.23 -25.52 -40.18
CA LEU A 928 -0.88 -25.01 -39.93
C LEU A 928 -1.00 -23.64 -39.26
N THR A 929 -0.48 -23.51 -38.05
CA THR A 929 -0.46 -22.25 -37.30
C THR A 929 0.92 -21.63 -37.33
N GLN A 930 0.96 -20.30 -37.38
CA GLN A 930 2.18 -19.53 -37.22
C GLN A 930 2.43 -19.28 -35.72
N GLU A 931 3.55 -19.77 -35.19
CA GLU A 931 3.89 -19.65 -33.77
C GLU A 931 4.85 -18.48 -33.47
N VAL A 932 5.59 -18.03 -34.48
CA VAL A 932 6.59 -16.95 -34.33
C VAL A 932 6.39 -15.91 -35.44
N PRO A 933 6.49 -14.60 -35.13
CA PRO A 933 6.36 -13.56 -36.14
C PRO A 933 7.38 -13.70 -37.27
N LEU A 934 6.91 -13.55 -38.50
CA LEU A 934 7.72 -13.56 -39.71
C LEU A 934 7.85 -12.14 -40.25
N ARG A 935 8.98 -11.84 -40.89
CA ARG A 935 9.21 -10.52 -41.48
C ARG A 935 9.51 -10.62 -42.96
N ASP A 936 9.03 -9.68 -43.77
CA ASP A 936 9.53 -9.49 -45.14
C ASP A 936 10.94 -8.88 -45.15
N LEU A 937 11.42 -8.47 -46.33
CA LEU A 937 12.73 -7.86 -46.51
C LEU A 937 12.84 -6.42 -45.98
N GLU A 938 11.74 -5.68 -45.92
CA GLU A 938 11.68 -4.30 -45.40
C GLU A 938 11.38 -4.27 -43.88
N GLY A 939 10.99 -5.42 -43.31
CA GLY A 939 10.80 -5.66 -41.89
C GLY A 939 9.34 -5.69 -41.44
N ASN A 940 8.37 -5.59 -42.35
CA ASN A 940 6.93 -5.66 -42.01
C ASN A 940 6.60 -7.06 -41.52
N GLU A 941 5.66 -7.15 -40.58
CA GLU A 941 5.55 -8.30 -39.68
C GLU A 941 4.23 -9.03 -39.85
N MET A 942 4.31 -10.29 -40.26
CA MET A 942 3.19 -11.23 -40.26
C MET A 942 3.05 -11.87 -38.89
N ARG A 943 1.83 -11.90 -38.34
CA ARG A 943 1.45 -12.60 -37.11
C ARG A 943 0.14 -13.36 -37.24
N ASP A 944 -0.02 -14.34 -36.36
CA ASP A 944 -1.27 -15.03 -36.06
C ASP A 944 -1.98 -15.57 -37.31
N GLN A 945 -1.20 -15.99 -38.31
CA GLN A 945 -1.74 -16.57 -39.52
C GLN A 945 -1.99 -18.07 -39.31
N GLU A 946 -3.14 -18.53 -39.78
CA GLU A 946 -3.49 -19.94 -39.87
C GLU A 946 -3.86 -20.30 -41.31
N GLY A 947 -3.61 -21.54 -41.70
CA GLY A 947 -3.98 -22.03 -43.02
C GLY A 947 -4.25 -23.54 -43.00
N ILE A 948 -5.16 -23.99 -43.86
CA ILE A 948 -5.49 -25.41 -43.98
C ILE A 948 -4.58 -26.07 -45.00
N ILE A 949 -3.98 -27.20 -44.62
CA ILE A 949 -3.14 -28.05 -45.47
C ILE A 949 -4.06 -28.79 -46.46
N THR A 950 -3.83 -28.67 -47.77
CA THR A 950 -4.69 -29.30 -48.79
C THR A 950 -3.90 -30.06 -49.87
N TYR A 951 -4.26 -31.32 -50.14
CA TYR A 951 -3.59 -32.16 -51.15
C TYR A 951 -4.09 -31.89 -52.57
N THR A 952 -3.20 -31.49 -53.48
CA THR A 952 -3.51 -31.46 -54.92
C THR A 952 -2.42 -32.16 -55.74
N THR A 953 -2.82 -33.02 -56.68
CA THR A 953 -1.88 -33.59 -57.66
C THR A 953 -1.60 -32.55 -58.75
N ILE A 954 -0.48 -31.83 -58.66
CA ILE A 954 -0.01 -30.98 -59.76
C ILE A 954 0.41 -31.88 -60.94
N MET A 955 -0.23 -31.72 -62.11
CA MET A 955 0.15 -32.41 -63.36
C MET A 955 1.20 -31.64 -64.16
#